data_AF-A0A5C7H687-F1
#
_entry.id   AF-A0A5C7H687-F1
#
_cell.length_a   1.000
_cell.length_b   1.000
_cell.length_c   1.000
_cell.angle_alpha   90.00
_cell.angle_beta   90.00
_cell.angle_gamma   90.00
#
_symmetry.space_group_name_H-M   'P 1'
#
loop_
_entity.id
_entity.type
_entity.pdbx_description
1 polymer ?
#
loop_
_entity_poly.entity_id
_entity_poly.type
_entity_poly.pdbx_seq_one_letter_code
_entity_poly.pdbx_strand_id
1 'polypeptide(L)'
;MSSSSLRARLTLVAILSATTFYFIYKSRRLNKLLRLSLKPKNPENPRKGKLFFISQTGTSKTLAERLHSHLTSLDLPFELVDPRNYEPEDLPKETLILIVASTWDNGKPPETAKFFVDWLAESANDFRVGSLLLSRCKFAVFGVGSGAYEKSFNVVARDLSNKMRELGAAEVLPVFEGDVDGGELDVVFEDWSKRVVAVLKGGEDDHVGNGIVDCDVGMESDDFDDDGGADDDEDDDDDEEEVESEMVDLEDIAGKGPSRRSKNVAETNGKVTNGKRDMVTPVIRASLEKQGYKIIGSHSGVKICRWTKSQLRGRGGCYKHSFYGIESHRCMEATPSLACANKCVFCWRHHTNPVGKSWQWKMDDPLVIVNTAIDLHTKMIKQMKGVPGVTQERLNEGLTPRHCALSLVGEPIMYPEINTLVDELHQRQISTFLVTNAQFPDKIKLLKPITQLYVSVDAATKDSLKAIDRPLFGDFWERFLDSLKALREKQQRTVYRLTLVKGWNTEDIDAYFQLFSIGSPDFVEIKGVTYCGSSATSKLTMENVPWHSDVKAFSEALSLKSKGEYEVACEHAHSCCVLLAKTDKFKVDGQWYTWIDYEKFHDLVTSGRPFNSNDYMAATPSWAVYGAEEGGFDPDHTRYRKERNHKPKQ
;
A
#
# COMPACT_ATOMS: atom_id res chain seq x y z
N MET A 1 -66.44 22.95 9.13
CA MET A 1 -65.02 22.51 8.93
C MET A 1 -64.99 20.99 8.98
N SER A 2 -64.46 20.35 7.93
CA SER A 2 -64.61 18.90 7.69
C SER A 2 -63.77 18.03 8.63
N SER A 3 -64.37 16.92 9.09
CA SER A 3 -63.81 15.88 9.97
C SER A 3 -62.48 15.27 9.49
N SER A 4 -62.17 15.32 8.19
CA SER A 4 -60.94 14.72 7.65
C SER A 4 -59.67 15.51 7.99
N SER A 5 -59.77 16.83 8.16
CA SER A 5 -58.65 17.72 8.51
C SER A 5 -58.15 17.49 9.93
N LEU A 6 -59.05 17.10 10.84
CA LEU A 6 -58.72 16.85 12.25
C LEU A 6 -57.90 15.55 12.43
N ARG A 7 -58.25 14.49 11.69
CA ARG A 7 -57.54 13.20 11.75
C ARG A 7 -56.12 13.32 11.19
N ALA A 8 -55.93 14.02 10.07
CA ALA A 8 -54.59 14.23 9.50
C ALA A 8 -53.67 15.02 10.44
N ARG A 9 -54.21 16.04 11.14
CA ARG A 9 -53.47 16.82 12.13
C ARG A 9 -53.12 15.99 13.38
N LEU A 10 -54.03 15.15 13.86
CA LEU A 10 -53.78 14.25 14.99
C LEU A 10 -52.70 13.20 14.67
N THR A 11 -52.69 12.63 13.46
CA THR A 11 -51.64 11.69 13.05
C THR A 11 -50.28 12.36 12.92
N LEU A 12 -50.23 13.58 12.39
CA LEU A 12 -48.98 14.34 12.29
C LEU A 12 -48.41 14.68 13.68
N VAL A 13 -49.28 15.09 14.61
CA VAL A 13 -48.90 15.35 16.00
C VAL A 13 -48.41 14.06 16.68
N ALA A 14 -49.06 12.91 16.47
CA ALA A 14 -48.63 11.63 17.03
C ALA A 14 -47.25 11.19 16.51
N ILE A 15 -46.97 11.38 15.21
CA ILE A 15 -45.67 11.06 14.61
C ILE A 15 -44.57 11.99 15.13
N LEU A 16 -44.83 13.31 15.22
CA LEU A 16 -43.89 14.29 15.77
C LEU A 16 -43.63 14.06 17.27
N SER A 17 -44.65 13.58 18.00
CA SER A 17 -44.52 13.21 19.41
C SER A 17 -43.64 11.96 19.57
N ALA A 18 -43.85 10.94 18.74
CA ALA A 18 -43.10 9.69 18.78
C ALA A 18 -41.62 9.87 18.41
N THR A 19 -41.32 10.71 17.40
CA THR A 19 -39.93 11.04 17.05
C THR A 19 -39.25 11.82 18.16
N THR A 20 -39.94 12.80 18.76
CA THR A 20 -39.40 13.57 19.89
C THR A 20 -39.13 12.68 21.12
N PHE A 21 -40.02 11.75 21.45
CA PHE A 21 -39.80 10.76 22.50
C PHE A 21 -38.65 9.80 22.18
N TYR A 22 -38.49 9.38 20.92
CA TYR A 22 -37.36 8.55 20.48
C TYR A 22 -36.02 9.28 20.63
N PHE A 23 -35.95 10.57 20.26
CA PHE A 23 -34.73 11.38 20.42
C PHE A 23 -34.41 11.66 21.89
N ILE A 24 -35.41 11.92 22.74
CA ILE A 24 -35.21 12.09 24.18
C ILE A 24 -34.78 10.76 24.83
N TYR A 25 -35.36 9.63 24.44
CA TYR A 25 -34.95 8.30 24.92
C TYR A 25 -33.52 7.95 24.49
N LYS A 26 -33.17 8.20 23.23
CA LYS A 26 -31.81 8.01 22.70
C LYS A 26 -30.81 8.90 23.42
N SER A 27 -31.14 10.18 23.65
CA SER A 27 -30.31 11.14 24.40
C SER A 27 -30.12 10.72 25.87
N ARG A 28 -31.19 10.30 26.55
CA ARG A 28 -31.11 9.81 27.94
C ARG A 28 -30.33 8.49 28.07
N ARG A 29 -30.46 7.58 27.11
CA ARG A 29 -29.66 6.34 27.05
C ARG A 29 -28.18 6.65 26.79
N LEU A 30 -27.88 7.63 25.92
CA LEU A 30 -26.53 8.11 25.65
C LEU A 30 -25.90 8.75 26.89
N ASN A 31 -26.65 9.59 27.61
CA ASN A 31 -26.20 10.21 28.88
C ASN A 31 -26.03 9.18 30.01
N LYS A 32 -26.83 8.12 30.06
CA LYS A 32 -26.66 7.00 31.00
C LYS A 32 -25.42 6.16 30.68
N LEU A 33 -25.11 5.95 29.39
CA LEU A 33 -23.87 5.31 28.93
C LEU A 33 -22.63 6.18 29.19
N LEU A 34 -22.73 7.50 29.00
CA LEU A 34 -21.68 8.47 29.34
C LEU A 34 -21.37 8.48 30.84
N ARG A 35 -22.39 8.41 31.72
CA ARG A 35 -22.19 8.32 33.17
C ARG A 35 -21.66 6.96 33.65
N LEU A 36 -21.95 5.87 32.94
CA LEU A 36 -21.38 4.55 33.23
C LEU A 36 -19.91 4.43 32.76
N SER A 37 -19.48 5.27 31.83
CA SER A 37 -18.11 5.32 31.29
C SER A 37 -17.13 6.18 32.12
N LEU A 38 -17.61 6.91 33.15
CA LEU A 38 -16.82 7.86 33.94
C LEU A 38 -16.44 7.35 35.35
N LYS A 39 -16.41 6.03 35.57
CA LYS A 39 -15.71 5.48 36.74
C LYS A 39 -14.25 5.21 36.37
N PRO A 40 -13.27 5.82 37.04
CA PRO A 40 -11.87 5.52 36.80
C PRO A 40 -11.61 4.06 37.17
N LYS A 41 -11.18 3.26 36.18
CA LYS A 41 -10.45 2.02 36.46
C LYS A 41 -9.02 2.42 36.85
N ASN A 42 -8.51 1.81 37.92
CA ASN A 42 -7.15 1.97 38.43
C ASN A 42 -6.10 1.95 37.30
N PRO A 43 -5.01 2.73 37.41
CA PRO A 43 -3.93 2.69 36.43
C PRO A 43 -3.22 1.34 36.49
N GLU A 44 -3.20 0.62 35.37
CA GLU A 44 -2.23 -0.44 35.11
C GLU A 44 -0.83 0.18 34.99
N ASN A 45 0.19 -0.59 35.39
CA ASN A 45 1.60 -0.23 35.58
C ASN A 45 2.17 0.88 34.67
N PRO A 46 3.04 1.77 35.20
CA PRO A 46 3.76 2.75 34.38
C PRO A 46 4.60 2.02 33.33
N ARG A 47 4.35 2.29 32.04
CA ARG A 47 5.10 1.70 30.93
C ARG A 47 6.55 2.20 30.96
N LYS A 48 7.50 1.29 30.84
CA LYS A 48 8.94 1.60 30.82
C LYS A 48 9.31 2.29 29.49
N GLY A 49 10.18 3.29 29.52
CA GLY A 49 10.77 3.89 28.31
C GLY A 49 11.74 2.92 27.62
N LYS A 50 12.06 3.15 26.35
CA LYS A 50 13.03 2.34 25.60
C LYS A 50 14.30 3.16 25.31
N LEU A 51 15.47 2.56 25.50
CA LEU A 51 16.77 3.14 25.17
C LEU A 51 17.47 2.25 24.15
N PHE A 52 17.50 2.70 22.90
CA PHE A 52 18.13 1.99 21.79
C PHE A 52 19.61 2.33 21.70
N PHE A 53 20.44 1.33 21.44
CA PHE A 53 21.84 1.52 21.09
C PHE A 53 22.11 1.02 19.67
N ILE A 54 22.54 1.92 18.79
CA ILE A 54 22.98 1.59 17.43
C ILE A 54 24.51 1.63 17.45
N SER A 55 25.15 0.46 17.41
CA SER A 55 26.60 0.33 17.59
C SER A 55 27.21 -0.79 16.74
N GLN A 56 28.41 -0.54 16.22
CA GLN A 56 29.25 -1.53 15.54
C GLN A 56 30.39 -2.04 16.44
N THR A 57 31.15 -1.12 17.05
CA THR A 57 32.35 -1.41 17.86
C THR A 57 32.11 -1.34 19.37
N GLY A 58 30.90 -0.99 19.80
CA GLY A 58 30.51 -0.99 21.22
C GLY A 58 30.49 0.37 21.92
N THR A 59 30.96 1.46 21.29
CA THR A 59 31.00 2.80 21.90
C THR A 59 29.60 3.29 22.30
N SER A 60 28.66 3.39 21.35
CA SER A 60 27.27 3.77 21.64
C SER A 60 26.55 2.83 22.61
N LYS A 61 26.91 1.53 22.58
CA LYS A 61 26.37 0.56 23.54
C LYS A 61 26.83 0.87 24.96
N THR A 62 28.13 1.16 25.15
CA THR A 62 28.71 1.51 26.45
C THR A 62 28.10 2.79 27.01
N LEU A 63 27.93 3.80 26.15
CA LEU A 63 27.26 5.06 26.53
C LEU A 63 25.79 4.83 26.91
N ALA A 64 25.05 4.02 26.15
CA ALA A 64 23.67 3.67 26.47
C ALA A 64 23.56 2.85 27.77
N GLU A 65 24.48 1.93 28.07
CA GLU A 65 24.55 1.20 29.34
C GLU A 65 24.84 2.14 30.53
N ARG A 66 25.72 3.14 30.33
CA ARG A 66 26.00 4.19 31.33
C ARG A 66 24.76 5.02 31.63
N LEU A 67 24.07 5.48 30.59
CA LEU A 67 22.81 6.22 30.74
C LEU A 67 21.72 5.36 31.38
N HIS A 68 21.59 4.10 30.99
CA HIS A 68 20.62 3.17 31.58
C HIS A 68 20.85 2.99 33.08
N SER A 69 22.11 2.83 33.50
CA SER A 69 22.50 2.73 34.91
C SER A 69 22.17 4.00 35.68
N HIS A 70 22.46 5.17 35.09
CA HIS A 70 22.14 6.46 35.67
C HIS A 70 20.61 6.66 35.81
N LEU A 71 19.83 6.39 34.76
CA LEU A 71 18.35 6.46 34.81
C LEU A 71 17.76 5.51 35.86
N THR A 72 18.31 4.30 35.98
CA THR A 72 17.90 3.32 36.99
C THR A 72 18.17 3.81 38.41
N SER A 73 19.32 4.47 38.65
CA SER A 73 19.63 5.07 39.96
C SER A 73 18.70 6.21 40.37
N LEU A 74 17.96 6.77 39.41
CA LEU A 74 16.98 7.83 39.59
C LEU A 74 15.54 7.32 39.57
N ASP A 75 15.33 6.00 39.67
CA ASP A 75 14.03 5.32 39.60
C ASP A 75 13.24 5.60 38.31
N LEU A 76 13.92 5.94 37.21
CA LEU A 76 13.30 6.12 35.90
C LEU A 76 13.30 4.79 35.13
N PRO A 77 12.13 4.18 34.86
CA PRO A 77 12.08 2.84 34.31
C PRO A 77 12.37 2.84 32.81
N PHE A 78 13.57 2.42 32.42
CA PHE A 78 13.98 2.21 31.02
C PHE A 78 14.40 0.77 30.74
N GLU A 79 14.17 0.33 29.51
CA GLU A 79 14.70 -0.93 28.97
C GLU A 79 15.73 -0.63 27.89
N LEU A 80 16.90 -1.25 28.01
CA LEU A 80 17.97 -1.17 27.02
C LEU A 80 17.66 -2.13 25.85
N VAL A 81 17.62 -1.61 24.63
CA VAL A 81 17.15 -2.33 23.45
C VAL A 81 18.23 -2.38 22.36
N ASP A 82 18.52 -3.59 21.90
CA ASP A 82 19.27 -3.83 20.66
C ASP A 82 18.30 -3.79 19.47
N PRO A 83 18.49 -2.91 18.48
CA PRO A 83 17.64 -2.85 17.29
C PRO A 83 17.48 -4.18 16.55
N ARG A 84 18.45 -5.11 16.64
CA ARG A 84 18.36 -6.45 16.03
C ARG A 84 17.25 -7.32 16.59
N ASN A 85 16.95 -7.13 17.88
CA ASN A 85 15.98 -7.93 18.62
C ASN A 85 14.64 -7.19 18.77
N TYR A 86 14.53 -5.98 18.24
CA TYR A 86 13.35 -5.16 18.31
C TYR A 86 12.55 -5.25 17.00
N GLU A 87 11.23 -5.39 17.11
CA GLU A 87 10.32 -5.34 15.97
C GLU A 87 9.91 -3.88 15.73
N PRO A 88 10.32 -3.24 14.63
CA PRO A 88 10.01 -1.83 14.38
C PRO A 88 8.50 -1.53 14.30
N GLU A 89 7.68 -2.54 13.98
CA GLU A 89 6.22 -2.38 13.99
C GLU A 89 5.62 -2.16 15.39
N ASP A 90 6.35 -2.45 16.47
CA ASP A 90 5.97 -2.16 17.85
C ASP A 90 6.27 -0.72 18.27
N LEU A 91 7.09 0.02 17.50
CA LEU A 91 7.46 1.41 17.78
C LEU A 91 6.26 2.35 18.07
N PRO A 92 5.10 2.23 17.38
CA PRO A 92 3.91 3.04 17.69
C PRO A 92 3.27 2.77 19.06
N LYS A 93 3.64 1.67 19.74
CA LYS A 93 3.16 1.33 21.09
C LYS A 93 3.97 2.04 22.17
N GLU A 94 5.17 2.50 21.83
CA GLU A 94 6.10 3.16 22.74
C GLU A 94 5.74 4.65 22.91
N THR A 95 5.90 5.15 24.13
CA THR A 95 5.61 6.56 24.46
C THR A 95 6.86 7.41 24.61
N LEU A 96 8.01 6.78 24.86
CA LEU A 96 9.27 7.46 25.13
C LEU A 96 10.45 6.62 24.65
N ILE A 97 11.25 7.20 23.76
CA ILE A 97 12.37 6.53 23.10
C ILE A 97 13.62 7.40 23.21
N LEU A 98 14.71 6.84 23.72
CA LEU A 98 16.03 7.44 23.66
C LEU A 98 16.89 6.62 22.70
N ILE A 99 17.70 7.26 21.87
CA ILE A 99 18.56 6.57 20.90
C ILE A 99 19.99 7.09 21.03
N VAL A 100 20.95 6.19 21.22
CA VAL A 100 22.39 6.50 21.09
C VAL A 100 22.88 5.83 19.81
N ALA A 101 23.24 6.63 18.81
CA ALA A 101 23.46 6.15 17.45
C ALA A 101 24.84 6.43 16.89
N SER A 102 25.57 5.35 16.55
CA SER A 102 26.80 5.46 15.77
C SER A 102 26.52 5.75 14.30
N THR A 103 27.29 6.64 13.70
CA THR A 103 27.47 6.66 12.24
C THR A 103 28.66 5.75 11.87
N TRP A 104 28.48 4.92 10.85
CA TRP A 104 29.49 3.99 10.34
C TRP A 104 29.81 4.29 8.86
N ASP A 105 30.65 3.45 8.26
CA ASP A 105 31.21 3.55 6.90
C ASP A 105 30.33 4.33 5.89
N ASN A 106 30.91 5.39 5.32
CA ASN A 106 30.27 6.28 4.34
C ASN A 106 28.93 6.89 4.80
N GLY A 107 28.79 7.20 6.10
CA GLY A 107 27.59 7.87 6.64
C GLY A 107 26.40 6.95 6.87
N LYS A 108 26.60 5.62 6.85
CA LYS A 108 25.53 4.63 7.00
C LYS A 108 25.40 4.14 8.45
N PRO A 109 24.24 3.62 8.87
CA PRO A 109 24.13 2.97 10.16
C PRO A 109 24.96 1.66 10.20
N PRO A 110 25.42 1.23 11.38
CA PRO A 110 25.90 -0.14 11.62
C PRO A 110 24.96 -1.19 11.05
N GLU A 111 25.51 -2.29 10.51
CA GLU A 111 24.73 -3.37 9.87
C GLU A 111 23.68 -3.96 10.82
N THR A 112 24.01 -4.00 12.12
CA THR A 112 23.12 -4.47 13.19
C THR A 112 21.83 -3.65 13.32
N ALA A 113 21.85 -2.36 12.97
CA ALA A 113 20.69 -1.49 13.05
C ALA A 113 20.08 -1.17 11.67
N LYS A 114 20.66 -1.70 10.59
CA LYS A 114 20.26 -1.36 9.22
C LYS A 114 18.77 -1.56 8.98
N PHE A 115 18.21 -2.70 9.41
CA PHE A 115 16.79 -3.01 9.24
C PHE A 115 15.88 -1.99 9.96
N PHE A 116 16.24 -1.58 11.18
CA PHE A 116 15.47 -0.61 11.96
C PHE A 116 15.50 0.78 11.30
N VAL A 117 16.68 1.23 10.86
CA VAL A 117 16.87 2.52 10.19
C VAL A 117 16.18 2.54 8.82
N ASP A 118 16.35 1.49 8.02
CA ASP A 118 15.67 1.32 6.74
C ASP A 118 14.15 1.33 6.93
N TRP A 119 13.62 0.64 7.95
CA TRP A 119 12.19 0.61 8.23
C TRP A 119 11.63 1.99 8.58
N LEU A 120 12.36 2.78 9.38
CA LEU A 120 11.97 4.17 9.69
C LEU A 120 11.96 5.03 8.42
N ALA A 121 12.98 4.91 7.58
CA ALA A 121 13.08 5.63 6.33
C ALA A 121 11.98 5.21 5.33
N GLU A 122 11.75 3.90 5.15
CA GLU A 122 10.67 3.37 4.31
C GLU A 122 9.30 3.81 4.83
N SER A 123 9.08 3.77 6.15
CA SER A 123 7.82 4.18 6.76
C SER A 123 7.55 5.67 6.60
N ALA A 124 8.57 6.52 6.78
CA ALA A 124 8.44 7.96 6.63
C ALA A 124 8.20 8.37 5.17
N ASN A 125 8.78 7.63 4.22
CA ASN A 125 8.59 7.87 2.79
C ASN A 125 7.37 7.16 2.18
N ASP A 126 6.68 6.29 2.93
CA ASP A 126 5.50 5.57 2.45
C ASP A 126 4.23 6.39 2.70
N PHE A 127 3.69 7.02 1.66
CA PHE A 127 2.46 7.84 1.73
C PHE A 127 1.23 7.12 2.32
N ARG A 128 1.23 5.78 2.40
CA ARG A 128 0.16 4.98 3.04
C ARG A 128 0.28 4.95 4.56
N VAL A 129 1.49 5.17 5.06
CA VAL A 129 1.80 5.36 6.47
C VAL A 129 1.53 6.83 6.76
N GLY A 130 0.48 7.13 7.51
CA GLY A 130 0.18 8.51 7.89
C GLY A 130 1.33 9.11 8.71
N SER A 131 1.62 10.39 8.50
CA SER A 131 2.62 11.20 9.23
C SER A 131 2.38 11.32 10.74
N LEU A 132 1.39 10.60 11.28
CA LEU A 132 1.04 10.55 12.70
C LEU A 132 1.31 9.16 13.31
N LEU A 133 2.07 8.30 12.62
CA LEU A 133 2.38 6.94 13.07
C LEU A 133 2.96 6.91 14.49
N LEU A 134 3.82 7.88 14.81
CA LEU A 134 4.53 8.02 16.08
C LEU A 134 4.06 9.24 16.88
N SER A 135 2.86 9.77 16.60
CA SER A 135 2.27 10.95 17.27
C SER A 135 2.16 10.90 18.80
N ARG A 136 2.38 9.73 19.40
CA ARG A 136 2.36 9.51 20.86
C ARG A 136 3.73 9.27 21.47
N CYS A 137 4.76 9.23 20.64
CA CYS A 137 6.12 8.94 21.03
C CYS A 137 6.89 10.24 21.19
N LYS A 138 7.48 10.44 22.37
CA LYS A 138 8.52 11.44 22.61
C LYS A 138 9.88 10.79 22.36
N PHE A 139 10.84 11.52 21.78
CA PHE A 139 12.16 10.95 21.54
C PHE A 139 13.32 11.95 21.66
N ALA A 140 14.52 11.44 21.95
CA ALA A 140 15.77 12.17 21.84
C ALA A 140 16.86 11.27 21.26
N VAL A 141 17.78 11.87 20.50
CA VAL A 141 18.88 11.17 19.83
C VAL A 141 20.22 11.78 20.21
N PHE A 142 21.17 10.92 20.59
CA PHE A 142 22.57 11.27 20.72
C PHE A 142 23.38 10.57 19.62
N GLY A 143 24.09 11.35 18.82
CA GLY A 143 24.99 10.85 17.78
C GLY A 143 26.38 10.55 18.32
N VAL A 144 26.95 9.44 17.88
CA VAL A 144 28.35 9.09 18.08
C VAL A 144 29.02 9.00 16.70
N GLY A 145 29.78 10.03 16.35
CA GLY A 145 30.45 10.16 15.05
C GLY A 145 31.93 10.43 15.23
N SER A 146 32.66 10.42 14.12
CA SER A 146 34.09 10.78 14.05
C SER A 146 34.22 12.02 13.18
N GLY A 147 34.75 13.10 13.76
CA GLY A 147 34.94 14.40 13.10
C GLY A 147 35.86 14.29 11.88
N ALA A 148 36.71 13.25 11.83
CA ALA A 148 37.58 12.94 10.70
C ALA A 148 36.82 12.68 9.39
N TYR A 149 35.52 12.37 9.45
CA TYR A 149 34.70 12.07 8.26
C TYR A 149 33.79 13.21 7.82
N GLU A 150 34.01 14.44 8.30
CA GLU A 150 33.37 15.71 7.89
C GLU A 150 31.89 15.55 7.46
N LYS A 151 31.65 15.39 6.15
CA LYS A 151 30.31 15.27 5.53
C LYS A 151 29.45 14.14 6.10
N SER A 152 30.05 13.12 6.68
CA SER A 152 29.37 11.97 7.28
C SER A 152 29.38 11.97 8.81
N PHE A 153 29.92 13.01 9.45
CA PHE A 153 29.90 13.18 10.90
C PHE A 153 28.46 13.15 11.42
N ASN A 154 28.09 12.20 12.29
CA ASN A 154 26.77 12.09 12.94
C ASN A 154 25.52 12.07 12.03
N VAL A 155 25.67 11.79 10.72
CA VAL A 155 24.54 11.75 9.76
C VAL A 155 23.43 10.81 10.19
N VAL A 156 23.74 9.61 10.71
CA VAL A 156 22.73 8.63 11.11
C VAL A 156 21.82 9.14 12.22
N ALA A 157 22.38 9.90 13.18
CA ALA A 157 21.61 10.49 14.27
C ALA A 157 20.65 11.58 13.77
N ARG A 158 21.12 12.44 12.86
CA ARG A 158 20.30 13.46 12.21
C ARG A 158 19.18 12.84 11.37
N ASP A 159 19.50 11.82 10.57
CA ASP A 159 18.53 11.11 9.75
C ASP A 159 17.46 10.43 10.60
N LEU A 160 17.84 9.76 11.69
CA LEU A 160 16.91 9.16 12.64
C LEU A 160 15.96 10.19 13.25
N SER A 161 16.48 11.33 13.70
CA SER A 161 15.63 12.40 14.23
C SER A 161 14.66 12.91 13.18
N ASN A 162 15.15 13.20 11.96
CA ASN A 162 14.30 13.64 10.84
C ASN A 162 13.18 12.64 10.55
N LYS A 163 13.49 11.33 10.44
CA LYS A 163 12.48 10.31 10.14
C LYS A 163 11.49 10.09 11.27
N MET A 164 11.92 10.20 12.53
CA MET A 164 11.03 10.17 13.68
C MET A 164 10.05 11.35 13.68
N ARG A 165 10.52 12.56 13.34
CA ARG A 165 9.68 13.76 13.19
C ARG A 165 8.70 13.66 12.02
N GLU A 166 9.16 13.20 10.85
CA GLU A 166 8.29 12.96 9.67
C GLU A 166 7.14 11.97 9.98
N LEU A 167 7.38 11.04 10.91
CA LEU A 167 6.38 10.09 11.41
C LEU A 167 5.54 10.63 12.58
N GLY A 168 5.75 11.88 12.97
CA GLY A 168 4.96 12.61 13.97
C GLY A 168 5.44 12.47 15.41
N ALA A 169 6.61 11.89 15.66
CA ALA A 169 7.17 11.82 17.01
C ALA A 169 7.63 13.21 17.49
N ALA A 170 7.47 13.48 18.79
CA ALA A 170 7.87 14.74 19.39
C ALA A 170 9.32 14.67 19.89
N GLU A 171 10.20 15.46 19.28
CA GLU A 171 11.60 15.61 19.69
C GLU A 171 11.67 16.38 21.02
N VAL A 172 12.20 15.76 22.08
CA VAL A 172 12.27 16.39 23.42
C VAL A 172 13.55 17.20 23.63
N LEU A 173 14.59 16.86 22.89
CA LEU A 173 15.87 17.58 22.85
C LEU A 173 16.40 17.52 21.43
N PRO A 174 17.04 18.60 20.93
CA PRO A 174 17.71 18.55 19.64
C PRO A 174 18.78 17.45 19.65
N VAL A 175 19.14 16.97 18.46
CA VAL A 175 20.21 15.99 18.30
C VAL A 175 21.52 16.55 18.86
N PHE A 176 22.12 15.84 19.81
CA PHE A 176 23.48 16.13 20.28
C PHE A 176 24.46 15.25 19.52
N GLU A 177 25.61 15.81 19.17
CA GLU A 177 26.60 15.17 18.31
C GLU A 177 27.92 15.02 19.06
N GLY A 178 28.28 13.79 19.38
CA GLY A 178 29.56 13.44 19.98
C GLY A 178 30.61 13.13 18.93
N ASP A 179 31.84 13.62 19.16
CA ASP A 179 33.03 13.28 18.37
C ASP A 179 33.94 12.32 19.14
N VAL A 180 34.11 11.11 18.61
CA VAL A 180 35.00 10.09 19.19
C VAL A 180 36.49 10.44 19.07
N ASP A 181 36.87 11.32 18.12
CA ASP A 181 38.26 11.72 17.91
C ASP A 181 38.63 13.01 18.65
N GLY A 182 37.64 13.85 18.94
CA GLY A 182 37.81 15.17 19.55
C GLY A 182 38.09 15.16 21.06
N GLY A 183 38.03 14.00 21.72
CA GLY A 183 38.31 13.85 23.16
C GLY A 183 37.24 14.40 24.12
N GLU A 184 36.20 15.04 23.60
CA GLU A 184 35.11 15.65 24.39
C GLU A 184 33.82 14.81 24.42
N LEU A 185 33.79 13.64 23.76
CA LEU A 185 32.62 12.77 23.65
C LEU A 185 31.89 12.58 24.99
N ASP A 186 32.64 12.25 26.04
CA ASP A 186 32.07 12.01 27.36
C ASP A 186 31.47 13.29 27.96
N VAL A 187 32.12 14.44 27.78
CA VAL A 187 31.63 15.73 28.30
C VAL A 187 30.29 16.08 27.64
N VAL A 188 30.21 15.97 26.32
CA VAL A 188 28.99 16.25 25.54
C VAL A 188 27.88 15.25 25.88
N PHE A 189 28.22 13.97 26.04
CA PHE A 189 27.26 12.94 26.44
C PHE A 189 26.72 13.14 27.85
N GLU A 190 27.55 13.56 28.80
CA GLU A 190 27.10 13.87 30.16
C GLU A 190 26.20 15.11 30.19
N ASP A 191 26.47 16.14 29.40
CA ASP A 191 25.56 17.30 29.26
C ASP A 191 24.21 16.88 28.69
N TRP A 192 24.21 16.12 27.59
CA TRP A 192 22.98 15.58 27.01
C TRP A 192 22.21 14.72 28.01
N SER A 193 22.89 13.82 28.73
CA SER A 193 22.28 12.93 29.72
C SER A 193 21.63 13.72 30.87
N LYS A 194 22.27 14.79 31.34
CA LYS A 194 21.70 15.69 32.36
C LYS A 194 20.43 16.38 31.87
N ARG A 195 20.45 16.89 30.63
CA ARG A 195 19.27 17.53 30.01
C ARG A 195 18.13 16.54 29.82
N VAL A 196 18.42 15.31 29.37
CA VAL A 196 17.42 14.24 29.27
C VAL A 196 16.79 14.00 30.64
N VAL A 197 17.59 13.84 31.70
CA VAL A 197 17.09 13.62 33.06
C VAL A 197 16.23 14.80 33.54
N ALA A 198 16.63 16.03 33.28
CA ALA A 198 15.87 17.23 33.67
C ALA A 198 14.49 17.24 33.00
N VAL A 199 14.42 16.99 31.69
CA VAL A 199 13.17 16.90 30.93
C VAL A 199 12.28 15.76 31.44
N LEU A 200 12.87 14.60 31.78
CA LEU A 200 12.12 13.44 32.28
C LEU A 200 11.55 13.64 33.69
N LYS A 201 12.20 14.47 34.52
CA LYS A 201 11.73 14.80 35.88
C LYS A 201 10.73 15.97 35.91
N GLY A 202 10.36 16.52 34.76
CA GLY A 202 9.39 17.61 34.65
C GLY A 202 9.96 19.00 34.97
N GLY A 203 11.28 19.19 34.80
CA GLY A 203 11.89 20.52 34.92
C GLY A 203 11.57 21.37 33.70
N GLU A 204 10.69 22.37 33.88
CA GLU A 204 10.80 23.62 33.15
C GLU A 204 12.08 24.31 33.65
N ASP A 205 13.12 24.34 32.82
CA ASP A 205 14.24 25.25 33.02
C ASP A 205 14.09 26.37 31.97
N ASP A 206 13.44 27.45 32.43
CA ASP A 206 13.54 28.78 31.86
C ASP A 206 15.02 29.17 31.80
N HIS A 207 15.70 28.97 30.65
CA HIS A 207 16.83 29.79 30.17
C HIS A 207 17.41 29.20 28.87
N VAL A 208 16.70 29.38 27.75
CA VAL A 208 17.33 29.71 26.47
C VAL A 208 16.52 30.86 25.87
N GLY A 209 17.17 32.01 25.74
CA GLY A 209 16.55 33.26 25.34
C GLY A 209 15.97 33.28 23.92
N ASN A 210 14.75 33.79 23.85
CA ASN A 210 14.10 34.58 22.80
C ASN A 210 14.28 34.21 21.31
N GLY A 211 13.15 33.73 20.77
CA GLY A 211 12.77 33.83 19.36
C GLY A 211 11.29 33.50 19.17
N ILE A 212 10.40 34.10 19.97
CA ILE A 212 8.94 34.01 19.78
C ILE A 212 8.56 34.96 18.64
N VAL A 213 7.91 34.44 17.61
CA VAL A 213 6.98 35.22 16.78
C VAL A 213 5.62 34.56 16.93
N ASP A 214 4.72 35.31 17.56
CA ASP A 214 3.34 34.99 17.86
C ASP A 214 2.53 34.86 16.56
N CYS A 215 1.63 33.87 16.50
CA CYS A 215 0.54 33.85 15.52
C CYS A 215 -0.79 33.97 16.27
N ASP A 216 -1.18 35.22 16.49
CA ASP A 216 -2.50 35.61 16.98
C ASP A 216 -3.55 35.40 15.88
N VAL A 217 -4.65 34.74 16.25
CA VAL A 217 -5.83 34.52 15.39
C VAL A 217 -6.89 35.52 15.83
N GLY A 218 -6.86 36.70 15.22
CA GLY A 218 -7.90 37.72 15.34
C GLY A 218 -8.88 37.65 14.18
N MET A 219 -10.12 37.25 14.47
CA MET A 219 -11.26 37.27 13.57
C MET A 219 -12.06 38.54 13.84
N GLU A 220 -12.15 39.46 12.89
CA GLU A 220 -13.24 40.45 12.78
C GLU A 220 -13.55 40.77 11.30
N SER A 221 -14.77 41.26 11.11
CA SER A 221 -15.59 41.33 9.91
C SER A 221 -15.52 42.67 9.18
N ASP A 222 -15.93 42.68 7.90
CA ASP A 222 -16.92 43.59 7.28
C ASP A 222 -16.57 43.92 5.80
N ASP A 223 -17.49 43.49 4.92
CA ASP A 223 -18.18 44.22 3.86
C ASP A 223 -17.48 45.04 2.74
N PHE A 224 -17.94 44.70 1.52
CA PHE A 224 -18.29 45.52 0.34
C PHE A 224 -17.26 45.86 -0.78
N ASP A 225 -17.62 45.40 -1.99
CA ASP A 225 -17.63 46.06 -3.33
C ASP A 225 -16.32 46.67 -3.90
N ASP A 226 -16.03 46.77 -5.20
CA ASP A 226 -16.59 46.44 -6.53
C ASP A 226 -15.52 46.92 -7.55
N ASP A 227 -15.56 46.43 -8.79
CA ASP A 227 -14.93 46.97 -10.02
C ASP A 227 -13.36 46.95 -10.11
N GLY A 228 -12.67 46.74 -11.23
CA GLY A 228 -13.00 46.61 -12.65
C GLY A 228 -11.73 46.89 -13.49
N GLY A 229 -11.52 46.15 -14.59
CA GLY A 229 -10.56 46.42 -15.68
C GLY A 229 -9.06 46.25 -15.38
N ALA A 230 -8.13 46.15 -16.33
CA ALA A 230 -8.04 45.73 -17.74
C ALA A 230 -6.58 46.06 -18.17
N ASP A 231 -5.93 45.10 -18.82
CA ASP A 231 -4.91 45.18 -19.89
C ASP A 231 -3.52 45.85 -19.72
N ASP A 232 -2.54 45.14 -20.32
CA ASP A 232 -1.34 45.57 -21.08
C ASP A 232 -0.19 46.30 -20.36
N ASP A 233 1.10 46.19 -20.71
CA ASP A 233 2.00 45.29 -21.45
C ASP A 233 3.42 45.94 -21.27
N GLU A 234 4.48 45.31 -21.79
CA GLU A 234 5.84 45.86 -22.09
C GLU A 234 6.98 45.75 -21.04
N ASP A 235 7.80 44.69 -21.22
CA ASP A 235 9.21 44.63 -21.71
C ASP A 235 10.38 45.52 -21.19
N ASP A 236 11.57 44.88 -21.24
CA ASP A 236 12.98 45.32 -21.25
C ASP A 236 13.66 45.77 -19.93
N ASP A 237 14.94 45.50 -19.64
CA ASP A 237 15.98 44.51 -20.00
C ASP A 237 17.19 44.81 -19.05
N ASP A 238 18.09 43.83 -18.90
CA ASP A 238 19.51 43.90 -18.47
C ASP A 238 19.99 43.99 -16.99
N ASP A 239 20.61 42.86 -16.58
CA ASP A 239 21.92 42.63 -15.94
C ASP A 239 22.31 43.25 -14.58
N GLU A 240 22.49 42.40 -13.54
CA GLU A 240 23.82 41.97 -13.04
C GLU A 240 23.70 40.92 -11.90
N GLU A 241 24.71 40.05 -11.82
CA GLU A 241 24.80 38.83 -11.01
C GLU A 241 24.90 39.07 -9.49
N GLU A 242 24.20 38.27 -8.68
CA GLU A 242 24.72 37.81 -7.38
C GLU A 242 24.11 36.44 -7.02
N VAL A 243 24.97 35.51 -6.61
CA VAL A 243 24.68 34.08 -6.45
C VAL A 243 24.29 33.81 -5.00
N GLU A 244 22.99 33.65 -4.72
CA GLU A 244 22.51 33.08 -3.46
C GLU A 244 21.65 31.83 -3.70
N SER A 245 22.06 30.75 -3.02
CA SER A 245 21.41 29.46 -3.00
C SER A 245 20.13 29.53 -2.16
N GLU A 246 19.02 29.89 -2.79
CA GLU A 246 17.70 29.82 -2.16
C GLU A 246 17.18 28.38 -2.11
N MET A 247 16.82 27.96 -0.89
CA MET A 247 16.17 26.70 -0.60
C MET A 247 14.71 26.78 -1.08
N VAL A 248 14.38 26.06 -2.15
CA VAL A 248 13.02 26.07 -2.72
C VAL A 248 12.15 24.98 -2.11
N ASP A 249 11.01 25.41 -1.59
CA ASP A 249 9.97 24.67 -0.87
C ASP A 249 9.46 23.40 -1.59
N LEU A 250 9.23 22.34 -0.81
CA LEU A 250 9.05 20.95 -1.24
C LEU A 250 7.58 20.51 -1.34
N GLU A 251 6.71 21.36 -1.88
CA GLU A 251 5.32 20.95 -2.23
C GLU A 251 4.96 21.08 -3.73
N ASP A 252 5.83 21.65 -4.57
CA ASP A 252 5.46 21.96 -5.97
C ASP A 252 5.86 20.91 -7.04
N ILE A 253 6.40 19.74 -6.65
CA ILE A 253 6.83 18.67 -7.57
C ILE A 253 5.77 17.55 -7.76
N ALA A 254 4.58 17.70 -7.21
CA ALA A 254 3.44 16.80 -7.46
C ALA A 254 2.27 17.48 -8.18
N GLY A 255 2.55 18.38 -9.14
CA GLY A 255 1.47 19.09 -9.84
C GLY A 255 1.78 19.65 -11.23
N LYS A 256 3.04 19.97 -11.55
CA LYS A 256 3.38 20.58 -12.84
C LYS A 256 4.20 19.62 -13.69
N GLY A 257 3.68 19.26 -14.86
CA GLY A 257 4.53 18.77 -15.96
C GLY A 257 5.59 19.84 -16.29
N PRO A 258 6.73 19.46 -16.89
CA PRO A 258 7.86 20.39 -17.01
C PRO A 258 7.45 21.64 -17.82
N SER A 259 7.67 22.82 -17.22
CA SER A 259 7.54 24.10 -17.90
C SER A 259 8.59 24.18 -19.01
N ARG A 260 8.15 24.59 -20.19
CA ARG A 260 8.93 24.61 -21.43
C ARG A 260 9.81 25.86 -21.47
N ARG A 261 10.69 26.06 -20.50
CA ARG A 261 11.76 27.06 -20.53
C ARG A 261 12.95 26.55 -19.70
N SER A 262 13.79 25.76 -20.35
CA SER A 262 15.19 25.63 -19.98
C SER A 262 15.99 25.47 -21.26
N LYS A 263 16.61 26.57 -21.70
CA LYS A 263 17.66 26.58 -22.71
C LYS A 263 18.88 25.93 -22.06
N ASN A 264 18.85 24.59 -21.97
CA ASN A 264 19.97 23.65 -21.79
C ASN A 264 19.47 22.18 -21.74
N VAL A 265 18.25 21.89 -22.21
CA VAL A 265 17.80 20.51 -22.49
C VAL A 265 17.99 20.19 -23.98
N ALA A 266 19.22 20.36 -24.44
CA ALA A 266 19.69 19.61 -25.59
C ALA A 266 20.60 18.52 -25.02
N GLU A 267 20.27 17.26 -25.28
CA GLU A 267 21.00 16.04 -24.87
C GLU A 267 20.66 15.39 -23.52
N THR A 268 19.39 15.00 -23.31
CA THR A 268 19.10 13.69 -22.66
C THR A 268 17.81 13.07 -23.19
N ASN A 269 17.58 13.15 -24.51
CA ASN A 269 16.65 12.22 -25.14
C ASN A 269 17.24 10.82 -25.02
N GLY A 270 16.52 9.90 -24.35
CA GLY A 270 16.96 8.53 -24.09
C GLY A 270 17.57 7.88 -25.34
N LYS A 271 18.61 7.06 -25.15
CA LYS A 271 19.36 6.37 -26.20
C LYS A 271 18.42 5.83 -27.29
N VAL A 272 18.30 6.56 -28.39
CA VAL A 272 17.58 6.11 -29.58
C VAL A 272 18.45 5.04 -30.23
N THR A 273 18.14 3.78 -29.95
CA THR A 273 18.72 2.64 -30.67
C THR A 273 17.64 2.12 -31.61
N ASN A 274 17.88 2.12 -32.93
CA ASN A 274 16.91 1.73 -33.97
C ASN A 274 15.61 2.58 -34.07
N GLY A 275 15.62 3.86 -33.68
CA GLY A 275 14.49 4.77 -33.91
C GLY A 275 13.27 4.59 -32.98
N LYS A 276 13.32 3.64 -32.02
CA LYS A 276 12.28 3.48 -30.99
C LYS A 276 12.82 3.88 -29.62
N ARG A 277 11.98 4.59 -28.84
CA ARG A 277 12.30 5.03 -27.48
C ARG A 277 11.99 3.95 -26.44
N ASP A 278 12.70 3.99 -25.32
CA ASP A 278 12.37 3.19 -24.14
C ASP A 278 11.01 3.61 -23.57
N MET A 279 10.26 2.66 -22.99
CA MET A 279 8.98 2.95 -22.34
C MET A 279 9.19 3.70 -21.03
N VAL A 280 10.20 3.30 -20.27
CA VAL A 280 10.54 3.90 -18.98
C VAL A 280 11.70 4.86 -19.18
N THR A 281 11.42 6.17 -19.11
CA THR A 281 12.45 7.21 -19.15
C THR A 281 13.30 7.16 -17.86
N PRO A 282 14.52 7.74 -17.86
CA PRO A 282 15.36 7.77 -16.65
C PRO A 282 14.66 8.37 -15.42
N VAL A 283 13.85 9.42 -15.62
CA VAL A 283 13.07 10.05 -14.55
C VAL A 283 12.00 9.11 -13.98
N ILE A 284 11.23 8.45 -14.86
CA ILE A 284 10.20 7.49 -14.44
C ILE A 284 10.85 6.29 -13.74
N ARG A 285 12.01 5.83 -14.25
CA ARG A 285 12.78 4.74 -13.65
C ARG A 285 13.17 5.07 -12.22
N ALA A 286 13.79 6.23 -11.98
CA ALA A 286 14.21 6.64 -10.65
C ALA A 286 13.02 6.72 -9.68
N SER A 287 11.88 7.27 -10.13
CA SER A 287 10.66 7.34 -9.32
C SER A 287 10.10 5.96 -8.96
N LEU A 288 10.01 5.04 -9.92
CA LEU A 288 9.52 3.68 -9.68
C LEU A 288 10.49 2.88 -8.79
N GLU A 289 11.79 3.03 -8.99
CA GLU A 289 12.81 2.37 -8.16
C GLU A 289 12.75 2.83 -6.71
N LYS A 290 12.51 4.13 -6.45
CA LYS A 290 12.24 4.66 -5.09
C LYS A 290 11.01 4.01 -4.45
N GLN A 291 10.03 3.60 -5.25
CA GLN A 291 8.81 2.92 -4.79
C GLN A 291 8.99 1.38 -4.68
N GLY A 292 10.21 0.88 -4.80
CA GLY A 292 10.57 -0.53 -4.65
C GLY A 292 10.39 -1.39 -5.89
N TYR A 293 10.14 -0.80 -7.06
CA TYR A 293 10.13 -1.54 -8.33
C TYR A 293 11.56 -1.88 -8.74
N LYS A 294 11.75 -3.05 -9.35
CA LYS A 294 12.96 -3.38 -10.09
C LYS A 294 12.60 -3.40 -11.57
N ILE A 295 13.05 -2.37 -12.29
CA ILE A 295 12.73 -2.18 -13.71
C ILE A 295 13.62 -3.10 -14.55
N ILE A 296 12.99 -3.82 -15.48
CA ILE A 296 13.63 -4.82 -16.34
C ILE A 296 13.64 -4.27 -17.76
N GLY A 297 14.83 -4.14 -18.33
CA GLY A 297 15.01 -3.59 -19.66
C GLY A 297 14.42 -2.17 -19.77
N SER A 298 13.71 -1.94 -20.87
CA SER A 298 13.11 -0.68 -21.27
C SER A 298 11.64 -0.52 -20.87
N HIS A 299 10.93 -1.61 -20.51
CA HIS A 299 9.46 -1.59 -20.37
C HIS A 299 8.83 -2.52 -19.32
N SER A 300 9.62 -3.40 -18.70
CA SER A 300 9.12 -4.42 -17.78
C SER A 300 9.47 -4.10 -16.32
N GLY A 301 8.87 -4.81 -15.36
CA GLY A 301 9.25 -4.65 -13.96
C GLY A 301 8.76 -5.78 -13.06
N VAL A 302 9.45 -5.95 -11.94
CA VAL A 302 9.11 -6.89 -10.87
C VAL A 302 9.14 -6.17 -9.52
N LYS A 303 8.29 -6.58 -8.58
CA LYS A 303 8.25 -6.04 -7.22
C LYS A 303 7.86 -7.13 -6.24
N ILE A 304 8.39 -7.07 -5.02
CA ILE A 304 7.98 -7.98 -3.96
C ILE A 304 6.59 -7.58 -3.44
N CYS A 305 5.64 -8.52 -3.46
CA CYS A 305 4.30 -8.27 -2.97
C CYS A 305 4.31 -8.11 -1.44
N ARG A 306 3.45 -7.24 -0.91
CA ARG A 306 3.23 -7.10 0.54
C ARG A 306 2.92 -8.45 1.19
N TRP A 307 2.09 -9.26 0.54
CA TRP A 307 1.67 -10.56 1.05
C TRP A 307 2.77 -11.61 0.99
N THR A 308 3.72 -11.50 0.05
CA THR A 308 4.95 -12.30 0.06
C THR A 308 5.74 -12.02 1.34
N LYS A 309 5.99 -10.74 1.66
CA LYS A 309 6.67 -10.36 2.92
C LYS A 309 5.90 -10.86 4.16
N SER A 310 4.57 -10.77 4.15
CA SER A 310 3.70 -11.24 5.23
C SER A 310 3.80 -12.75 5.46
N GLN A 311 3.64 -13.54 4.39
CA GLN A 311 3.64 -14.99 4.49
C GLN A 311 5.02 -15.56 4.78
N LEU A 312 6.11 -14.95 4.27
CA LEU A 312 7.48 -15.29 4.66
C LEU A 312 7.66 -15.23 6.19
N ARG A 313 7.02 -14.25 6.85
CA ARG A 313 7.06 -14.07 8.31
C ARG A 313 6.04 -14.95 9.07
N GLY A 314 5.31 -15.82 8.38
CA GLY A 314 4.23 -16.63 8.96
C GLY A 314 2.97 -15.82 9.34
N ARG A 315 2.83 -14.59 8.83
CA ARG A 315 1.73 -13.66 9.19
C ARG A 315 0.51 -13.77 8.27
N GLY A 316 0.45 -14.81 7.45
CA GLY A 316 -0.64 -15.10 6.50
C GLY A 316 -0.37 -14.60 5.08
N GLY A 317 -0.92 -15.34 4.11
CA GLY A 317 -0.90 -15.04 2.68
C GLY A 317 -2.06 -14.13 2.23
N CYS A 318 -2.04 -13.77 0.94
CA CYS A 318 -3.14 -13.01 0.34
C CYS A 318 -4.39 -13.88 0.15
N TYR A 319 -5.52 -13.25 -0.17
CA TYR A 319 -6.79 -13.93 -0.43
C TYR A 319 -6.71 -15.02 -1.51
N LYS A 320 -5.76 -14.95 -2.45
CA LYS A 320 -5.60 -15.98 -3.47
C LYS A 320 -5.08 -17.30 -2.91
N HIS A 321 -4.48 -17.28 -1.73
CA HIS A 321 -4.16 -18.50 -1.00
C HIS A 321 -5.46 -19.23 -0.60
N SER A 322 -6.40 -18.51 0.01
CA SER A 322 -7.72 -19.04 0.36
C SER A 322 -8.48 -19.50 -0.88
N PHE A 323 -8.49 -18.71 -1.95
CA PHE A 323 -9.35 -18.98 -3.11
C PHE A 323 -8.81 -20.08 -4.01
N TYR A 324 -7.49 -20.13 -4.23
CA TYR A 324 -6.89 -20.96 -5.28
C TYR A 324 -5.64 -21.73 -4.85
N GLY A 325 -5.27 -21.68 -3.57
CA GLY A 325 -4.05 -22.34 -3.06
C GLY A 325 -2.75 -21.63 -3.48
N ILE A 326 -2.78 -20.35 -3.87
CA ILE A 326 -1.55 -19.61 -4.23
C ILE A 326 -0.75 -19.29 -2.97
N GLU A 327 0.45 -19.84 -2.87
CA GLU A 327 1.40 -19.47 -1.83
C GLU A 327 2.05 -18.13 -2.17
N SER A 328 1.66 -17.07 -1.46
CA SER A 328 2.13 -15.70 -1.70
C SER A 328 3.64 -15.55 -1.54
N HIS A 329 4.26 -16.32 -0.64
CA HIS A 329 5.72 -16.33 -0.46
C HIS A 329 6.49 -16.94 -1.64
N ARG A 330 5.82 -17.69 -2.52
CA ARG A 330 6.35 -18.27 -3.77
C ARG A 330 5.76 -17.60 -5.02
N CYS A 331 5.13 -16.43 -4.85
CA CYS A 331 4.50 -15.67 -5.92
C CYS A 331 5.38 -14.48 -6.33
N MET A 332 5.77 -14.46 -7.60
CA MET A 332 6.48 -13.36 -8.23
C MET A 332 5.47 -12.42 -8.91
N GLU A 333 5.39 -11.17 -8.44
CA GLU A 333 4.56 -10.14 -9.02
C GLU A 333 5.34 -9.32 -10.05
N ALA A 334 4.94 -9.41 -11.32
CA ALA A 334 5.66 -8.83 -12.45
C ALA A 334 4.72 -8.19 -13.48
N THR A 335 5.30 -7.43 -14.41
CA THR A 335 4.63 -6.95 -15.61
C THR A 335 5.62 -6.89 -16.78
N PRO A 336 5.22 -7.33 -17.98
CA PRO A 336 5.99 -7.10 -19.20
C PRO A 336 5.67 -5.75 -19.86
N SER A 337 4.74 -4.97 -19.30
CA SER A 337 4.34 -3.68 -19.87
C SER A 337 3.90 -2.73 -18.76
N LEU A 338 4.70 -1.70 -18.50
CA LEU A 338 4.37 -0.59 -17.60
C LEU A 338 3.32 0.37 -18.19
N ALA A 339 3.08 0.31 -19.50
CA ALA A 339 2.09 1.12 -20.20
C ALA A 339 0.68 0.55 -20.06
N CYS A 340 -0.33 1.42 -20.02
CA CYS A 340 -1.74 1.02 -19.93
C CYS A 340 -2.64 1.83 -20.87
N ALA A 341 -3.76 1.24 -21.28
CA ALA A 341 -4.80 1.92 -22.04
C ALA A 341 -5.85 2.65 -21.18
N ASN A 342 -5.77 2.52 -19.85
CA ASN A 342 -6.72 3.12 -18.90
C ASN A 342 -6.00 4.04 -17.89
N LYS A 343 -6.77 5.01 -17.37
CA LYS A 343 -6.36 6.00 -16.36
C LYS A 343 -7.28 5.95 -15.13
N CYS A 344 -7.53 4.74 -14.62
CA CYS A 344 -8.55 4.51 -13.59
C CYS A 344 -8.35 5.39 -12.34
N VAL A 345 -9.46 5.80 -11.71
CA VAL A 345 -9.49 6.69 -10.53
C VAL A 345 -8.85 6.08 -9.29
N PHE A 346 -8.89 4.75 -9.16
CA PHE A 346 -8.27 4.00 -8.05
C PHE A 346 -6.86 3.50 -8.40
N CYS A 347 -6.37 3.74 -9.62
CA CYS A 347 -5.07 3.22 -10.02
C CYS A 347 -3.96 3.97 -9.29
N TRP A 348 -3.15 3.23 -8.55
CA TRP A 348 -2.02 3.71 -7.73
C TRP A 348 -0.98 4.57 -8.49
N ARG A 349 -1.04 4.56 -9.82
CA ARG A 349 -0.12 5.31 -10.69
C ARG A 349 -0.37 6.81 -10.72
N HIS A 350 -1.52 7.31 -10.26
CA HIS A 350 -1.91 8.73 -10.35
C HIS A 350 -1.59 9.40 -11.72
N HIS A 351 -1.66 8.62 -12.81
CA HIS A 351 -1.38 9.01 -14.20
C HIS A 351 0.09 9.33 -14.56
N THR A 352 1.07 8.94 -13.74
CA THR A 352 2.51 9.19 -14.01
C THR A 352 3.16 8.18 -14.96
N ASN A 353 2.67 6.94 -15.01
CA ASN A 353 3.24 5.94 -15.92
C ASN A 353 2.83 6.17 -17.38
N PRO A 354 3.59 5.59 -18.33
CA PRO A 354 3.25 5.60 -19.74
C PRO A 354 1.82 5.11 -20.00
N VAL A 355 1.19 5.72 -20.99
CA VAL A 355 -0.11 5.28 -21.51
C VAL A 355 -0.02 5.10 -23.01
N GLY A 356 -0.80 4.14 -23.53
CA GLY A 356 -0.79 3.85 -24.96
C GLY A 356 -1.94 2.95 -25.36
N LYS A 357 -2.36 3.08 -26.63
CA LYS A 357 -3.35 2.23 -27.29
C LYS A 357 -2.71 1.07 -28.05
N SER A 358 -1.41 1.15 -28.33
CA SER A 358 -0.64 0.15 -29.06
C SER A 358 0.82 0.18 -28.64
N TRP A 359 1.56 -0.89 -28.96
CA TRP A 359 2.98 -0.99 -28.67
C TRP A 359 3.81 -0.11 -29.59
N GLN A 360 4.57 0.83 -29.02
CA GLN A 360 5.41 1.77 -29.78
C GLN A 360 6.85 1.88 -29.27
N TRP A 361 7.21 1.07 -28.28
CA TRP A 361 8.48 1.16 -27.59
C TRP A 361 9.50 0.15 -28.09
N LYS A 362 10.75 0.36 -27.70
CA LYS A 362 11.75 -0.70 -27.74
C LYS A 362 11.19 -1.94 -27.04
N MET A 363 11.38 -3.10 -27.66
CA MET A 363 10.87 -4.37 -27.18
C MET A 363 12.06 -5.17 -26.69
N ASP A 364 12.00 -5.61 -25.44
CA ASP A 364 12.95 -6.53 -24.86
C ASP A 364 12.47 -7.97 -25.08
N ASP A 365 13.44 -8.88 -25.19
CA ASP A 365 13.21 -10.30 -25.43
C ASP A 365 12.52 -10.98 -24.21
N PRO A 366 11.53 -11.86 -24.44
CA PRO A 366 10.76 -12.49 -23.36
C PRO A 366 11.61 -13.37 -22.44
N LEU A 367 12.60 -14.09 -22.97
CA LEU A 367 13.51 -14.92 -22.19
C LEU A 367 14.38 -14.04 -21.26
N VAL A 368 14.88 -12.91 -21.78
CA VAL A 368 15.60 -11.92 -20.97
C VAL A 368 14.71 -11.37 -19.86
N ILE A 369 13.44 -11.03 -20.17
CA ILE A 369 12.49 -10.52 -19.17
C ILE A 369 12.27 -11.55 -18.06
N VAL A 370 11.97 -12.81 -18.40
CA VAL A 370 11.70 -13.86 -17.42
C VAL A 370 12.92 -14.17 -16.56
N ASN A 371 14.10 -14.33 -17.18
CA ASN A 371 15.36 -14.57 -16.45
C ASN A 371 15.66 -13.46 -15.46
N THR A 372 15.55 -12.20 -15.91
CA THR A 372 15.84 -11.04 -15.09
C THR A 372 14.80 -10.87 -13.97
N ALA A 373 13.52 -11.15 -14.25
CA ALA A 373 12.45 -11.09 -13.24
C ALA A 373 12.69 -12.08 -12.11
N ILE A 374 13.04 -13.33 -12.43
CA ILE A 374 13.32 -14.38 -11.44
C ILE A 374 14.56 -14.02 -10.61
N ASP A 375 15.65 -13.55 -11.24
CA ASP A 375 16.86 -13.14 -10.53
C ASP A 375 16.60 -11.98 -9.56
N LEU A 376 15.92 -10.93 -10.02
CA LEU A 376 15.57 -9.78 -9.19
C LEU A 376 14.59 -10.14 -8.06
N HIS A 377 13.60 -11.00 -8.33
CA HIS A 377 12.70 -11.52 -7.31
C HIS A 377 13.48 -12.31 -6.24
N THR A 378 14.34 -13.23 -6.66
CA THR A 378 15.20 -14.03 -5.77
C THR A 378 16.11 -13.14 -4.92
N LYS A 379 16.70 -12.09 -5.51
CA LYS A 379 17.50 -11.09 -4.76
C LYS A 379 16.67 -10.37 -3.69
N MET A 380 15.44 -9.97 -4.01
CA MET A 380 14.53 -9.36 -3.02
C MET A 380 14.10 -10.35 -1.91
N ILE A 381 13.91 -11.63 -2.23
CA ILE A 381 13.62 -12.66 -1.22
C ILE A 381 14.83 -12.86 -0.30
N LYS A 382 16.06 -12.90 -0.83
CA LYS A 382 17.29 -13.02 -0.02
C LYS A 382 17.43 -11.89 1.01
N GLN A 383 16.97 -10.69 0.68
CA GLN A 383 16.96 -9.54 1.60
C GLN A 383 16.02 -9.74 2.80
N MET A 384 15.09 -10.70 2.76
CA MET A 384 14.23 -11.04 3.88
C MET A 384 14.92 -11.96 4.91
N LYS A 385 16.15 -12.40 4.66
CA LYS A 385 16.94 -13.19 5.60
C LYS A 385 17.21 -12.39 6.87
N GLY A 386 16.91 -12.99 8.04
CA GLY A 386 17.12 -12.35 9.34
C GLY A 386 15.97 -11.43 9.79
N VAL A 387 14.95 -11.21 8.95
CA VAL A 387 13.74 -10.48 9.36
C VAL A 387 12.95 -11.31 10.39
N PRO A 388 12.49 -10.73 11.51
CA PRO A 388 11.73 -11.45 12.53
C PRO A 388 10.51 -12.21 11.96
N GLY A 389 10.40 -13.49 12.32
CA GLY A 389 9.36 -14.42 11.87
C GLY A 389 9.67 -15.16 10.57
N VAL A 390 10.73 -14.78 9.83
CA VAL A 390 11.13 -15.49 8.61
C VAL A 390 11.90 -16.75 8.98
N THR A 391 11.35 -17.92 8.64
CA THR A 391 12.02 -19.22 8.83
C THR A 391 12.93 -19.53 7.65
N GLN A 392 13.98 -20.33 7.88
CA GLN A 392 14.89 -20.73 6.81
C GLN A 392 14.19 -21.57 5.73
N GLU A 393 13.22 -22.39 6.13
CA GLU A 393 12.36 -23.17 5.22
C GLU A 393 11.57 -22.28 4.27
N ARG A 394 10.74 -21.36 4.79
CA ARG A 394 9.95 -20.43 3.96
C ARG A 394 10.83 -19.52 3.10
N LEU A 395 12.00 -19.13 3.61
CA LEU A 395 12.98 -18.39 2.83
C LEU A 395 13.46 -19.21 1.63
N ASN A 396 13.82 -20.48 1.84
CA ASN A 396 14.27 -21.39 0.78
C ASN A 396 13.16 -21.63 -0.26
N GLU A 397 11.93 -21.84 0.19
CA GLU A 397 10.76 -21.99 -0.69
C GLU A 397 10.53 -20.74 -1.55
N GLY A 398 10.64 -19.56 -0.94
CA GLY A 398 10.47 -18.28 -1.63
C GLY A 398 11.56 -17.96 -2.65
N LEU A 399 12.76 -18.57 -2.54
CA LEU A 399 13.80 -18.44 -3.58
C LEU A 399 13.41 -19.12 -4.90
N THR A 400 12.41 -20.01 -4.87
CA THR A 400 11.93 -20.75 -6.04
C THR A 400 10.47 -20.39 -6.30
N PRO A 401 10.19 -19.32 -7.07
CA PRO A 401 8.83 -18.90 -7.36
C PRO A 401 8.08 -19.99 -8.12
N ARG A 402 6.86 -20.32 -7.69
CA ARG A 402 5.93 -21.27 -8.35
C ARG A 402 4.77 -20.58 -9.05
N HIS A 403 4.57 -19.30 -8.79
CA HIS A 403 3.49 -18.50 -9.35
C HIS A 403 4.04 -17.19 -9.89
N CYS A 404 3.54 -16.76 -11.04
CA CYS A 404 3.79 -15.43 -11.60
C CYS A 404 2.46 -14.68 -11.77
N ALA A 405 2.31 -13.62 -10.99
CA ALA A 405 1.21 -12.68 -11.13
C ALA A 405 1.61 -11.59 -12.13
N LEU A 406 1.14 -11.71 -13.36
CA LEU A 406 1.24 -10.69 -14.41
C LEU A 406 0.15 -9.65 -14.17
N SER A 407 0.33 -8.87 -13.10
CA SER A 407 -0.67 -7.92 -12.61
C SER A 407 -0.09 -6.74 -11.83
N LEU A 408 1.23 -6.54 -11.90
CA LEU A 408 1.91 -5.54 -11.07
C LEU A 408 1.44 -4.12 -11.38
N VAL A 409 1.58 -3.70 -12.64
CA VAL A 409 1.21 -2.39 -13.14
C VAL A 409 1.17 -2.41 -14.67
N GLY A 410 0.41 -1.49 -15.26
CA GLY A 410 0.27 -1.38 -16.71
C GLY A 410 -0.72 -2.41 -17.26
N GLU A 411 -0.56 -2.78 -18.52
CA GLU A 411 -1.42 -3.73 -19.24
C GLU A 411 -0.56 -4.85 -19.86
N PRO A 412 -0.41 -6.00 -19.17
CA PRO A 412 0.47 -7.09 -19.58
C PRO A 412 0.15 -7.63 -20.98
N ILE A 413 -1.13 -7.74 -21.35
CA ILE A 413 -1.56 -8.32 -22.62
C ILE A 413 -1.17 -7.44 -23.84
N MET A 414 -0.75 -6.20 -23.60
CA MET A 414 -0.26 -5.29 -24.62
C MET A 414 1.13 -5.71 -25.14
N TYR A 415 1.90 -6.46 -24.35
CA TYR A 415 3.23 -6.94 -24.77
C TYR A 415 3.10 -7.87 -25.98
N PRO A 416 3.76 -7.57 -27.12
CA PRO A 416 3.56 -8.31 -28.36
C PRO A 416 3.86 -9.81 -28.26
N GLU A 417 4.85 -10.20 -27.45
CA GLU A 417 5.31 -11.58 -27.28
C GLU A 417 4.82 -12.21 -25.98
N ILE A 418 3.64 -11.81 -25.49
CA ILE A 418 3.06 -12.32 -24.24
C ILE A 418 2.94 -13.84 -24.19
N ASN A 419 2.62 -14.49 -25.32
CA ASN A 419 2.54 -15.94 -25.40
C ASN A 419 3.91 -16.59 -25.17
N THR A 420 4.97 -16.10 -25.81
CA THR A 420 6.33 -16.61 -25.62
C THR A 420 6.78 -16.43 -24.17
N LEU A 421 6.48 -15.27 -23.56
CA LEU A 421 6.79 -15.00 -22.16
C LEU A 421 6.09 -15.98 -21.21
N VAL A 422 4.82 -16.31 -21.48
CA VAL A 422 4.08 -17.28 -20.67
C VAL A 422 4.58 -18.70 -20.89
N ASP A 423 4.88 -19.08 -22.14
CA ASP A 423 5.46 -20.39 -22.46
C ASP A 423 6.78 -20.60 -21.68
N GLU A 424 7.64 -19.57 -21.60
CA GLU A 424 8.89 -19.59 -20.81
C GLU A 424 8.65 -19.79 -19.31
N LEU A 425 7.58 -19.21 -18.75
CA LEU A 425 7.21 -19.41 -17.35
C LEU A 425 6.69 -20.83 -17.11
N HIS A 426 5.85 -21.34 -18.00
CA HIS A 426 5.30 -22.70 -17.89
C HIS A 426 6.35 -23.80 -18.04
N GLN A 427 7.32 -23.62 -18.95
CA GLN A 427 8.46 -24.54 -19.09
C GLN A 427 9.26 -24.69 -17.78
N ARG A 428 9.21 -23.68 -16.91
CA ARG A 428 9.87 -23.65 -15.60
C ARG A 428 8.94 -24.05 -14.45
N GLN A 429 7.76 -24.60 -14.75
CA GLN A 429 6.77 -25.00 -13.74
C GLN A 429 6.30 -23.82 -12.88
N ILE A 430 6.20 -22.63 -13.51
CA ILE A 430 5.67 -21.40 -12.91
C ILE A 430 4.30 -21.12 -13.48
N SER A 431 3.26 -21.30 -12.66
CA SER A 431 1.87 -20.98 -13.02
C SER A 431 1.68 -19.47 -13.29
N THR A 432 0.74 -19.11 -14.17
CA THR A 432 0.58 -17.73 -14.65
C THR A 432 -0.83 -17.18 -14.44
N PHE A 433 -0.88 -16.00 -13.83
CA PHE A 433 -2.12 -15.26 -13.52
C PHE A 433 -2.05 -13.90 -14.20
N LEU A 434 -2.76 -13.75 -15.33
CA LEU A 434 -2.73 -12.52 -16.13
C LEU A 434 -3.98 -11.69 -15.88
N VAL A 435 -3.80 -10.42 -15.56
CA VAL A 435 -4.88 -9.45 -15.39
C VAL A 435 -4.88 -8.45 -16.53
N THR A 436 -6.05 -8.26 -17.16
CA THR A 436 -6.26 -7.26 -18.21
C THR A 436 -7.45 -6.34 -17.90
N ASN A 437 -7.43 -5.14 -18.45
CA ASN A 437 -8.47 -4.12 -18.33
C ASN A 437 -9.58 -4.20 -19.40
N ALA A 438 -9.63 -5.29 -20.17
CA ALA A 438 -10.63 -5.53 -21.22
C ALA A 438 -10.65 -4.52 -22.39
N GLN A 439 -9.52 -3.88 -22.70
CA GLN A 439 -9.42 -3.00 -23.86
C GLN A 439 -8.76 -3.66 -25.09
N PHE A 440 -8.39 -4.94 -25.02
CA PHE A 440 -7.67 -5.66 -26.07
C PHE A 440 -8.32 -7.01 -26.42
N PRO A 441 -9.56 -7.05 -26.92
CA PRO A 441 -10.29 -8.28 -27.19
C PRO A 441 -9.54 -9.25 -28.11
N ASP A 442 -8.88 -8.76 -29.15
CA ASP A 442 -8.15 -9.62 -30.09
C ASP A 442 -6.91 -10.23 -29.45
N LYS A 443 -6.27 -9.54 -28.50
CA LYS A 443 -5.15 -10.11 -27.73
C LYS A 443 -5.65 -11.19 -26.77
N ILE A 444 -6.84 -11.01 -26.18
CA ILE A 444 -7.48 -12.07 -25.38
C ILE A 444 -7.73 -13.29 -26.26
N LYS A 445 -8.33 -13.15 -27.45
CA LYS A 445 -8.57 -14.27 -28.38
C LYS A 445 -7.28 -15.03 -28.71
N LEU A 446 -6.20 -14.31 -29.02
CA LEU A 446 -4.90 -14.87 -29.39
C LEU A 446 -4.07 -15.42 -28.22
N LEU A 447 -4.44 -15.12 -26.97
CA LEU A 447 -3.71 -15.60 -25.80
C LEU A 447 -3.82 -17.13 -25.70
N LYS A 448 -2.67 -17.81 -25.62
CA LYS A 448 -2.60 -19.24 -25.36
C LYS A 448 -3.18 -19.58 -23.97
N PRO A 449 -3.50 -20.85 -23.69
CA PRO A 449 -3.91 -21.27 -22.35
C PRO A 449 -2.91 -20.83 -21.27
N ILE A 450 -3.41 -20.11 -20.27
CA ILE A 450 -2.67 -19.74 -19.06
C ILE A 450 -3.35 -20.37 -17.84
N THR A 451 -2.72 -20.33 -16.66
CA THR A 451 -3.31 -20.98 -15.46
C THR A 451 -4.64 -20.34 -15.08
N GLN A 452 -4.71 -19.00 -15.04
CA GLN A 452 -5.95 -18.28 -14.78
C GLN A 452 -5.93 -16.88 -15.40
N LEU A 453 -6.97 -16.57 -16.18
CA LEU A 453 -7.12 -15.29 -16.88
C LEU A 453 -8.16 -14.40 -16.20
N TYR A 454 -7.75 -13.17 -15.90
CA TYR A 454 -8.57 -12.18 -15.22
C TYR A 454 -8.92 -11.03 -16.14
N VAL A 455 -10.19 -10.65 -16.11
CA VAL A 455 -10.67 -9.36 -16.63
C VAL A 455 -11.11 -8.50 -15.45
N SER A 456 -10.58 -7.28 -15.37
CA SER A 456 -11.07 -6.30 -14.39
C SER A 456 -12.40 -5.72 -14.90
N VAL A 457 -13.44 -5.89 -14.11
CA VAL A 457 -14.83 -5.43 -14.38
C VAL A 457 -15.17 -4.44 -13.28
N ASP A 458 -14.58 -3.25 -13.35
CA ASP A 458 -14.65 -2.26 -12.27
C ASP A 458 -15.94 -1.42 -12.32
N ALA A 459 -16.74 -1.59 -13.38
CA ALA A 459 -17.99 -0.90 -13.58
C ALA A 459 -18.96 -1.71 -14.45
N ALA A 460 -20.26 -1.58 -14.21
CA ALA A 460 -21.29 -2.38 -14.87
C ALA A 460 -21.96 -1.70 -16.07
N THR A 461 -21.75 -0.41 -16.26
CA THR A 461 -22.39 0.39 -17.32
C THR A 461 -21.35 1.22 -18.09
N LYS A 462 -21.71 1.66 -19.31
CA LYS A 462 -20.83 2.49 -20.16
C LYS A 462 -20.36 3.76 -19.45
N ASP A 463 -21.26 4.46 -18.79
CA ASP A 463 -20.96 5.73 -18.12
C ASP A 463 -20.13 5.54 -16.86
N SER A 464 -20.46 4.53 -16.04
CA SER A 464 -19.67 4.19 -14.85
C SER A 464 -18.26 3.72 -15.23
N LEU A 465 -18.11 2.93 -16.28
CA LEU A 465 -16.79 2.51 -16.78
C LEU A 465 -15.98 3.71 -17.26
N LYS A 466 -16.60 4.66 -17.98
CA LYS A 466 -15.93 5.88 -18.40
C LYS A 466 -15.47 6.73 -17.21
N ALA A 467 -16.31 6.84 -16.18
CA ALA A 467 -16.02 7.63 -14.98
C ALA A 467 -14.90 7.01 -14.13
N ILE A 468 -14.95 5.69 -13.96
CA ILE A 468 -14.05 4.92 -13.09
C ILE A 468 -12.73 4.61 -13.80
N ASP A 469 -12.77 3.99 -14.97
CA ASP A 469 -11.58 3.46 -15.64
C ASP A 469 -10.87 4.47 -16.54
N ARG A 470 -11.61 5.50 -16.99
CA ARG A 470 -11.10 6.54 -17.89
C ARG A 470 -10.28 5.94 -19.05
N PRO A 471 -10.88 5.06 -19.87
CA PRO A 471 -10.20 4.42 -20.98
C PRO A 471 -9.82 5.43 -22.05
N LEU A 472 -8.72 5.16 -22.77
CA LEU A 472 -8.24 6.02 -23.85
C LEU A 472 -8.97 5.80 -25.18
N PHE A 473 -9.54 4.61 -25.37
CA PHE A 473 -10.27 4.24 -26.59
C PHE A 473 -11.61 4.97 -26.68
N GLY A 474 -12.04 5.33 -27.89
CA GLY A 474 -13.36 5.94 -28.10
C GLY A 474 -14.49 4.90 -28.09
N ASP A 475 -14.18 3.70 -28.57
CA ASP A 475 -14.99 2.48 -28.62
C ASP A 475 -14.79 1.58 -27.38
N PHE A 476 -14.39 2.17 -26.25
CA PHE A 476 -13.95 1.44 -25.05
C PHE A 476 -15.00 0.45 -24.50
N TRP A 477 -16.29 0.76 -24.64
CA TRP A 477 -17.38 -0.06 -24.14
C TRP A 477 -17.60 -1.29 -25.02
N GLU A 478 -17.57 -1.08 -26.33
CA GLU A 478 -17.69 -2.15 -27.32
C GLU A 478 -16.51 -3.13 -27.19
N ARG A 479 -15.28 -2.60 -27.01
CA ARG A 479 -14.08 -3.40 -26.73
C ARG A 479 -14.16 -4.17 -25.41
N PHE A 480 -14.73 -3.54 -24.39
CA PHE A 480 -14.98 -4.17 -23.10
C PHE A 480 -15.92 -5.37 -23.26
N LEU A 481 -17.08 -5.19 -23.89
CA LEU A 481 -18.04 -6.26 -24.15
C LEU A 481 -17.44 -7.38 -25.02
N ASP A 482 -16.67 -7.04 -26.05
CA ASP A 482 -16.01 -8.03 -26.90
C ASP A 482 -14.90 -8.79 -26.17
N SER A 483 -14.26 -8.16 -25.19
CA SER A 483 -13.29 -8.83 -24.30
C SER A 483 -13.98 -9.84 -23.39
N LEU A 484 -15.19 -9.53 -22.88
CA LEU A 484 -16.00 -10.46 -22.10
C LEU A 484 -16.42 -11.67 -22.95
N LYS A 485 -16.87 -11.43 -24.20
CA LYS A 485 -17.18 -12.51 -25.15
C LYS A 485 -15.93 -13.35 -25.46
N ALA A 486 -14.78 -12.72 -25.68
CA ALA A 486 -13.53 -13.42 -25.92
C ALA A 486 -13.08 -14.26 -24.71
N LEU A 487 -13.40 -13.80 -23.50
CA LEU A 487 -13.14 -14.55 -22.27
C LEU A 487 -13.98 -15.83 -22.20
N ARG A 488 -15.26 -15.77 -22.59
CA ARG A 488 -16.18 -16.93 -22.61
C ARG A 488 -15.65 -18.10 -23.44
N GLU A 489 -14.99 -17.80 -24.55
CA GLU A 489 -14.46 -18.82 -25.46
C GLU A 489 -13.19 -19.50 -24.93
N LYS A 490 -12.63 -19.01 -23.81
CA LYS A 490 -11.45 -19.62 -23.18
C LYS A 490 -11.82 -20.88 -22.43
N GLN A 491 -10.96 -21.90 -22.59
CA GLN A 491 -11.10 -23.17 -21.90
C GLN A 491 -10.38 -23.19 -20.55
N GLN A 492 -9.37 -22.32 -20.36
CA GLN A 492 -8.71 -22.14 -19.06
C GLN A 492 -9.63 -21.45 -18.04
N ARG A 493 -9.19 -21.40 -16.77
CA ARG A 493 -9.91 -20.69 -15.71
C ARG A 493 -10.04 -19.21 -16.03
N THR A 494 -11.26 -18.69 -15.94
CA THR A 494 -11.57 -17.28 -16.22
C THR A 494 -12.18 -16.59 -15.01
N VAL A 495 -11.80 -15.34 -14.77
CA VAL A 495 -12.21 -14.58 -13.59
C VAL A 495 -12.64 -13.18 -13.97
N TYR A 496 -13.81 -12.78 -13.51
CA TYR A 496 -14.13 -11.36 -13.38
C TYR A 496 -13.65 -10.85 -12.04
N ARG A 497 -12.86 -9.79 -12.03
CA ARG A 497 -12.44 -9.13 -10.78
C ARG A 497 -13.10 -7.76 -10.68
N LEU A 498 -13.98 -7.62 -9.71
CA LEU A 498 -14.77 -6.42 -9.45
C LEU A 498 -14.12 -5.66 -8.31
N THR A 499 -13.67 -4.44 -8.57
CA THR A 499 -13.25 -3.51 -7.52
C THR A 499 -14.45 -2.73 -7.01
N LEU A 500 -14.95 -3.10 -5.83
CA LEU A 500 -16.13 -2.49 -5.22
C LEU A 500 -15.76 -1.15 -4.55
N VAL A 501 -16.42 -0.08 -4.97
CA VAL A 501 -16.22 1.29 -4.51
C VAL A 501 -17.55 1.80 -3.97
N LYS A 502 -17.59 2.09 -2.67
CA LYS A 502 -18.81 2.54 -2.00
C LYS A 502 -19.28 3.89 -2.54
N GLY A 503 -20.56 3.96 -2.88
CA GLY A 503 -21.19 5.15 -3.47
C GLY A 503 -20.92 5.34 -4.98
N TRP A 504 -20.26 4.37 -5.63
CA TRP A 504 -19.99 4.42 -7.08
C TRP A 504 -20.63 3.25 -7.81
N ASN A 505 -20.35 2.01 -7.38
CA ASN A 505 -20.77 0.80 -8.10
C ASN A 505 -21.41 -0.28 -7.20
N THR A 506 -21.70 0.04 -5.93
CA THR A 506 -22.27 -0.90 -4.96
C THR A 506 -23.75 -1.22 -5.17
N GLU A 507 -24.46 -0.46 -5.99
CA GLU A 507 -25.91 -0.60 -6.21
C GLU A 507 -26.24 -1.30 -7.55
N ASP A 508 -25.24 -1.48 -8.41
CA ASP A 508 -25.41 -1.91 -9.81
C ASP A 508 -25.58 -3.43 -9.99
N ILE A 509 -26.23 -4.13 -9.04
CA ILE A 509 -26.36 -5.60 -9.05
C ILE A 509 -26.94 -6.12 -10.37
N ASP A 510 -28.02 -5.49 -10.85
CA ASP A 510 -28.70 -5.89 -12.08
C ASP A 510 -27.81 -5.71 -13.32
N ALA A 511 -27.04 -4.61 -13.37
CA ALA A 511 -26.14 -4.34 -14.48
C ALA A 511 -24.93 -5.29 -14.46
N TYR A 512 -24.34 -5.57 -13.29
CA TYR A 512 -23.28 -6.57 -13.18
C TYR A 512 -23.74 -7.95 -13.62
N PHE A 513 -24.94 -8.36 -13.20
CA PHE A 513 -25.49 -9.64 -13.60
C PHE A 513 -25.70 -9.75 -15.12
N GLN A 514 -26.07 -8.66 -15.81
CA GLN A 514 -26.15 -8.65 -17.27
C GLN A 514 -24.79 -8.95 -17.94
N LEU A 515 -23.68 -8.50 -17.35
CA LEU A 515 -22.33 -8.79 -17.86
C LEU A 515 -21.92 -10.26 -17.65
N PHE A 516 -22.52 -10.95 -16.67
CA PHE A 516 -22.25 -12.38 -16.43
C PHE A 516 -22.78 -13.21 -17.58
N SER A 517 -23.95 -12.89 -18.10
CA SER A 517 -24.52 -13.57 -19.28
C SER A 517 -23.68 -13.42 -20.54
N ILE A 518 -22.82 -12.39 -20.62
CA ILE A 518 -21.98 -12.13 -21.78
C ILE A 518 -20.74 -13.03 -21.76
N GLY A 519 -19.95 -12.99 -20.68
CA GLY A 519 -18.68 -13.72 -20.60
C GLY A 519 -18.73 -15.03 -19.82
N SER A 520 -19.73 -15.24 -18.96
CA SER A 520 -19.95 -16.43 -18.13
C SER A 520 -18.63 -16.97 -17.53
N PRO A 521 -17.92 -16.16 -16.71
CA PRO A 521 -16.62 -16.53 -16.17
C PRO A 521 -16.73 -17.73 -15.21
N ASP A 522 -15.65 -18.46 -15.00
CA ASP A 522 -15.62 -19.52 -13.99
C ASP A 522 -15.79 -18.97 -12.56
N PHE A 523 -15.23 -17.78 -12.31
CA PHE A 523 -15.21 -17.13 -11.01
C PHE A 523 -15.51 -15.63 -11.10
N VAL A 524 -16.03 -15.10 -10.01
CA VAL A 524 -16.18 -13.66 -9.79
C VAL A 524 -15.56 -13.29 -8.44
N GLU A 525 -14.47 -12.53 -8.49
CA GLU A 525 -13.84 -11.95 -7.30
C GLU A 525 -14.42 -10.58 -7.04
N ILE A 526 -15.10 -10.41 -5.91
CA ILE A 526 -15.57 -9.10 -5.44
C ILE A 526 -14.62 -8.64 -4.36
N LYS A 527 -13.94 -7.52 -4.60
CA LYS A 527 -12.92 -6.99 -3.70
C LYS A 527 -13.19 -5.53 -3.37
N GLY A 528 -13.18 -5.20 -2.09
CA GLY A 528 -13.24 -3.80 -1.65
C GLY A 528 -12.05 -2.98 -2.15
N VAL A 529 -12.30 -1.77 -2.65
CA VAL A 529 -11.24 -0.85 -3.08
C VAL A 529 -10.29 -0.56 -1.92
N THR A 530 -8.99 -0.57 -2.20
CA THR A 530 -7.98 -0.12 -1.25
C THR A 530 -7.64 1.33 -1.56
N TYR A 531 -7.84 2.22 -0.59
CA TYR A 531 -7.50 3.63 -0.76
C TYR A 531 -5.98 3.78 -0.94
N CYS A 532 -5.59 4.45 -2.04
CA CYS A 532 -4.20 4.62 -2.46
C CYS A 532 -3.74 6.09 -2.34
N GLY A 533 -4.30 6.86 -1.42
CA GLY A 533 -3.97 8.27 -1.23
C GLY A 533 -4.75 9.21 -2.16
N SER A 534 -4.66 10.51 -1.88
CA SER A 534 -5.30 11.57 -2.68
C SER A 534 -4.42 11.95 -3.86
N SER A 535 -5.03 12.16 -5.03
CA SER A 535 -4.38 12.86 -6.14
C SER A 535 -5.31 13.93 -6.68
N ALA A 536 -4.76 14.98 -7.30
CA ALA A 536 -5.53 16.05 -7.93
C ALA A 536 -6.60 15.54 -8.91
N THR A 537 -6.42 14.32 -9.45
CA THR A 537 -7.30 13.70 -10.44
C THR A 537 -8.28 12.66 -9.89
N SER A 538 -8.16 12.24 -8.63
CA SER A 538 -9.01 11.22 -8.01
C SER A 538 -9.89 11.83 -6.93
N LYS A 539 -11.20 11.57 -7.00
CA LYS A 539 -12.19 12.00 -6.00
C LYS A 539 -12.43 10.96 -4.91
N LEU A 540 -11.69 9.85 -4.92
CA LEU A 540 -11.86 8.78 -3.93
C LEU A 540 -11.36 9.24 -2.57
N THR A 541 -12.12 8.92 -1.54
CA THR A 541 -11.75 9.12 -0.14
C THR A 541 -11.84 7.80 0.64
N MET A 542 -11.44 7.82 1.91
CA MET A 542 -11.60 6.68 2.81
C MET A 542 -13.07 6.26 2.99
N GLU A 543 -14.03 7.16 2.80
CA GLU A 543 -15.46 6.85 2.90
C GLU A 543 -15.94 5.92 1.77
N ASN A 544 -15.22 5.90 0.66
CA ASN A 544 -15.51 5.02 -0.48
C ASN A 544 -14.97 3.59 -0.28
N VAL A 545 -14.17 3.33 0.77
CA VAL A 545 -13.66 2.00 1.08
C VAL A 545 -14.77 1.18 1.76
N PRO A 546 -15.28 0.11 1.14
CA PRO A 546 -16.33 -0.70 1.74
C PRO A 546 -15.78 -1.55 2.89
N TRP A 547 -16.63 -1.80 3.88
CA TRP A 547 -16.36 -2.82 4.89
C TRP A 547 -16.53 -4.21 4.29
N HIS A 548 -15.95 -5.21 4.94
CA HIS A 548 -16.12 -6.60 4.51
C HIS A 548 -17.60 -7.03 4.51
N SER A 549 -18.40 -6.55 5.47
CA SER A 549 -19.85 -6.77 5.48
C SER A 549 -20.56 -6.22 4.24
N ASP A 550 -20.10 -5.09 3.71
CA ASP A 550 -20.66 -4.49 2.50
C ASP A 550 -20.35 -5.37 1.28
N VAL A 551 -19.11 -5.88 1.20
CA VAL A 551 -18.70 -6.83 0.15
C VAL A 551 -19.47 -8.15 0.24
N LYS A 552 -19.69 -8.69 1.44
CA LYS A 552 -20.51 -9.89 1.65
C LYS A 552 -21.95 -9.68 1.17
N ALA A 553 -22.60 -8.61 1.62
CA ALA A 553 -23.98 -8.30 1.24
C ALA A 553 -24.13 -8.15 -0.28
N PHE A 554 -23.19 -7.46 -0.93
CA PHE A 554 -23.16 -7.34 -2.39
C PHE A 554 -23.01 -8.70 -3.09
N SER A 555 -22.11 -9.53 -2.59
CA SER A 555 -21.81 -10.86 -3.15
C SER A 555 -23.00 -11.83 -3.01
N GLU A 556 -23.66 -11.82 -1.85
CA GLU A 556 -24.88 -12.60 -1.59
C GLU A 556 -26.04 -12.14 -2.48
N ALA A 557 -26.23 -10.83 -2.64
CA ALA A 557 -27.26 -10.28 -3.53
C ALA A 557 -27.02 -10.69 -4.99
N LEU A 558 -25.77 -10.67 -5.45
CA LEU A 558 -25.40 -11.07 -6.80
C LEU A 558 -25.55 -12.58 -7.02
N SER A 559 -25.19 -13.39 -6.03
CA SER A 559 -25.42 -14.84 -6.03
C SER A 559 -26.93 -15.16 -6.10
N LEU A 560 -27.76 -14.51 -5.28
CA LEU A 560 -29.21 -14.68 -5.32
C LEU A 560 -29.79 -14.29 -6.69
N LYS A 561 -29.29 -13.20 -7.28
CA LYS A 561 -29.72 -12.74 -8.62
C LYS A 561 -29.37 -13.76 -9.70
N SER A 562 -28.28 -14.50 -9.54
CA SER A 562 -27.85 -15.54 -10.48
C SER A 562 -28.73 -16.79 -10.53
N LYS A 563 -29.70 -16.92 -9.60
CA LYS A 563 -30.66 -18.04 -9.57
C LYS A 563 -29.98 -19.42 -9.56
N GLY A 564 -28.85 -19.53 -8.85
CA GLY A 564 -28.11 -20.77 -8.67
C GLY A 564 -27.00 -21.02 -9.69
N GLU A 565 -26.78 -20.14 -10.68
CA GLU A 565 -25.62 -20.26 -11.58
C GLU A 565 -24.30 -20.01 -10.83
N TYR A 566 -24.29 -19.03 -9.92
CA TYR A 566 -23.15 -18.71 -9.08
C TYR A 566 -23.54 -18.71 -7.60
N GLU A 567 -22.67 -19.29 -6.78
CA GLU A 567 -22.79 -19.24 -5.32
C GLU A 567 -21.52 -18.70 -4.68
N VAL A 568 -21.66 -18.14 -3.48
CA VAL A 568 -20.53 -17.73 -2.63
C VAL A 568 -19.71 -18.96 -2.23
N ALA A 569 -18.49 -19.05 -2.73
CA ALA A 569 -17.62 -20.21 -2.53
C ALA A 569 -16.60 -19.99 -1.41
N CYS A 570 -15.95 -18.82 -1.39
CA CYS A 570 -14.91 -18.48 -0.43
C CYS A 570 -15.04 -17.03 0.04
N GLU A 571 -14.48 -16.72 1.20
CA GLU A 571 -14.21 -15.34 1.63
C GLU A 571 -12.77 -15.21 2.13
N HIS A 572 -12.22 -14.00 2.12
CA HIS A 572 -11.00 -13.69 2.86
C HIS A 572 -11.18 -12.33 3.53
N ALA A 573 -11.66 -12.38 4.78
CA ALA A 573 -12.07 -11.19 5.52
C ALA A 573 -10.94 -10.16 5.66
N HIS A 574 -9.69 -10.63 5.83
CA HIS A 574 -8.53 -9.73 5.96
C HIS A 574 -8.31 -8.88 4.70
N SER A 575 -8.52 -9.45 3.51
CA SER A 575 -8.38 -8.71 2.24
C SER A 575 -9.67 -8.06 1.76
N CYS A 576 -10.76 -8.11 2.55
CA CYS A 576 -12.07 -7.59 2.16
C CYS A 576 -12.52 -8.14 0.79
N CYS A 577 -12.53 -9.47 0.64
CA CYS A 577 -12.78 -10.12 -0.64
C CYS A 577 -13.67 -11.35 -0.48
N VAL A 578 -14.59 -11.55 -1.43
CA VAL A 578 -15.48 -12.71 -1.54
C VAL A 578 -15.38 -13.28 -2.96
N LEU A 579 -15.45 -14.61 -3.07
CA LEU A 579 -15.42 -15.34 -4.31
C LEU A 579 -16.80 -15.94 -4.59
N LEU A 580 -17.35 -15.64 -5.75
CA LEU A 580 -18.42 -16.43 -6.36
C LEU A 580 -17.81 -17.42 -7.34
N ALA A 581 -18.34 -18.64 -7.40
CA ALA A 581 -17.93 -19.66 -8.34
C ALA A 581 -19.14 -20.29 -9.02
N LYS A 582 -18.96 -20.75 -10.26
CA LYS A 582 -19.97 -21.53 -10.98
C LYS A 582 -20.29 -22.84 -10.26
N THR A 583 -21.57 -23.05 -10.00
CA THR A 583 -22.05 -24.21 -9.22
C THR A 583 -21.97 -25.51 -10.03
N ASP A 584 -22.39 -25.48 -11.29
CA ASP A 584 -22.39 -26.63 -12.20
C ASP A 584 -20.99 -27.19 -12.50
N LYS A 585 -19.96 -26.39 -12.22
CA LYS A 585 -18.58 -26.67 -12.54
C LYS A 585 -17.71 -26.94 -11.32
N PHE A 586 -17.74 -26.04 -10.33
CA PHE A 586 -16.82 -26.09 -9.19
C PHE A 586 -17.47 -26.57 -7.89
N LYS A 587 -18.75 -26.96 -7.91
CA LYS A 587 -19.44 -27.56 -6.76
C LYS A 587 -19.81 -29.00 -7.05
N VAL A 588 -18.98 -29.94 -6.57
CA VAL A 588 -19.16 -31.39 -6.78
C VAL A 588 -19.62 -32.01 -5.46
N ASP A 589 -20.79 -32.67 -5.47
CA ASP A 589 -21.39 -33.30 -4.29
C ASP A 589 -21.51 -32.36 -3.08
N GLY A 590 -21.79 -31.08 -3.34
CA GLY A 590 -21.90 -30.04 -2.32
C GLY A 590 -20.57 -29.47 -1.81
N GLN A 591 -19.43 -29.96 -2.30
CA GLN A 591 -18.09 -29.48 -1.94
C GLN A 591 -17.50 -28.59 -3.03
N TRP A 592 -16.75 -27.58 -2.61
CA TRP A 592 -16.10 -26.62 -3.52
C TRP A 592 -14.74 -27.14 -4.00
N TYR A 593 -14.45 -26.92 -5.28
CA TYR A 593 -13.19 -27.28 -5.95
C TYR A 593 -12.55 -26.04 -6.60
N THR A 594 -12.39 -24.99 -5.81
CA THR A 594 -11.81 -23.71 -6.28
C THR A 594 -10.29 -23.73 -6.32
N TRP A 595 -9.62 -24.65 -5.60
CA TRP A 595 -8.17 -24.74 -5.64
C TRP A 595 -7.67 -25.27 -6.97
N ILE A 596 -6.39 -25.01 -7.24
CA ILE A 596 -5.72 -25.39 -8.48
C ILE A 596 -4.75 -26.53 -8.18
N ASP A 597 -4.86 -27.62 -8.93
CA ASP A 597 -3.82 -28.64 -8.99
C ASP A 597 -2.73 -28.14 -9.96
N TYR A 598 -1.71 -27.48 -9.40
CA TYR A 598 -0.65 -26.84 -10.19
C TYR A 598 0.19 -27.86 -10.97
N GLU A 599 0.50 -29.00 -10.37
CA GLU A 599 1.29 -30.05 -11.04
C GLU A 599 0.50 -30.61 -12.23
N LYS A 600 -0.78 -30.93 -12.03
CA LYS A 600 -1.65 -31.39 -13.12
C LYS A 600 -1.83 -30.33 -14.21
N PHE A 601 -1.95 -29.05 -13.87
CA PHE A 601 -1.98 -27.97 -14.85
C PHE A 601 -0.71 -27.98 -15.72
N HIS A 602 0.47 -28.10 -15.11
CA HIS A 602 1.72 -28.10 -15.84
C HIS A 602 1.90 -29.35 -16.73
N ASP A 603 1.46 -30.52 -16.28
CA ASP A 603 1.41 -31.73 -17.09
C ASP A 603 0.51 -31.54 -18.32
N LEU A 604 -0.68 -30.93 -18.14
CA LEU A 604 -1.61 -30.65 -19.24
C LEU A 604 -1.02 -29.69 -20.26
N VAL A 605 -0.41 -28.58 -19.81
CA VAL A 605 0.27 -27.63 -20.70
C VAL A 605 1.41 -28.31 -21.47
N THR A 606 2.24 -29.09 -20.79
CA THR A 606 3.37 -29.80 -21.40
C THR A 606 2.91 -30.86 -22.40
N SER A 607 1.77 -31.49 -22.15
CA SER A 607 1.21 -32.51 -23.04
C SER A 607 0.78 -31.97 -24.41
N GLY A 608 0.53 -30.65 -24.51
CA GLY A 608 -0.01 -29.99 -25.70
C GLY A 608 -1.45 -30.41 -26.07
N ARG A 609 -2.10 -31.27 -25.26
CA ARG A 609 -3.47 -31.71 -25.49
C ARG A 609 -4.46 -30.62 -25.09
N PRO A 610 -5.61 -30.49 -25.76
CA PRO A 610 -6.68 -29.62 -25.29
C PRO A 610 -7.13 -30.02 -23.89
N PHE A 611 -7.28 -29.03 -23.01
CA PHE A 611 -7.78 -29.19 -21.66
C PHE A 611 -8.65 -27.99 -21.28
N ASN A 612 -9.47 -28.15 -20.26
CA ASN A 612 -10.31 -27.11 -19.69
C ASN A 612 -10.10 -26.99 -18.18
N SER A 613 -10.72 -25.99 -17.54
CA SER A 613 -10.53 -25.73 -16.12
C SER A 613 -10.99 -26.82 -15.15
N ASN A 614 -11.76 -27.81 -15.59
CA ASN A 614 -12.10 -28.98 -14.77
C ASN A 614 -10.95 -29.96 -14.65
N ASP A 615 -10.03 -29.95 -15.61
CA ASP A 615 -8.97 -30.94 -15.66
C ASP A 615 -7.91 -30.72 -14.58
N TYR A 616 -7.88 -29.57 -13.91
CA TYR A 616 -6.85 -29.22 -12.90
C TYR A 616 -7.44 -28.49 -11.68
N MET A 617 -8.68 -28.83 -11.31
CA MET A 617 -9.27 -28.37 -10.05
C MET A 617 -8.85 -29.26 -8.87
N ALA A 618 -8.74 -28.64 -7.70
CA ALA A 618 -8.48 -29.29 -6.42
C ALA A 618 -9.51 -28.83 -5.38
N ALA A 619 -9.75 -29.66 -4.37
CA ALA A 619 -10.71 -29.38 -3.32
C ALA A 619 -10.34 -28.10 -2.55
N THR A 620 -11.33 -27.25 -2.29
CA THR A 620 -11.19 -26.07 -1.44
C THR A 620 -11.11 -26.51 0.02
N PRO A 621 -10.10 -26.08 0.80
CA PRO A 621 -10.02 -26.38 2.22
C PRO A 621 -11.21 -25.81 3.00
N SER A 622 -11.64 -26.53 4.04
CA SER A 622 -12.80 -26.14 4.85
C SER A 622 -12.69 -24.74 5.45
N TRP A 623 -11.49 -24.33 5.88
CA TRP A 623 -11.23 -23.00 6.45
C TRP A 623 -11.35 -21.85 5.43
N ALA A 624 -11.25 -22.17 4.13
CA ALA A 624 -11.34 -21.20 3.04
C ALA A 624 -12.78 -21.01 2.53
N VAL A 625 -13.67 -21.96 2.82
CA VAL A 625 -15.07 -21.92 2.38
C VAL A 625 -15.79 -20.74 3.03
N TYR A 626 -16.70 -20.13 2.28
CA TYR A 626 -17.53 -19.02 2.75
C TYR A 626 -18.29 -19.40 4.04
N GLY A 627 -18.23 -18.54 5.06
CA GLY A 627 -18.86 -18.78 6.35
C GLY A 627 -18.04 -19.60 7.34
N ALA A 628 -16.84 -20.06 6.97
CA ALA A 628 -15.92 -20.70 7.91
C ALA A 628 -15.51 -19.75 9.04
N GLU A 629 -15.23 -20.29 10.23
CA GLU A 629 -14.89 -19.51 11.44
C GLU A 629 -13.62 -18.65 11.22
N GLU A 630 -12.68 -19.18 10.45
CA GLU A 630 -11.43 -18.54 10.11
C GLU A 630 -11.62 -17.32 9.17
N GLY A 631 -12.78 -17.23 8.51
CA GLY A 631 -13.08 -16.20 7.51
C GLY A 631 -12.07 -16.19 6.37
N GLY A 632 -11.64 -17.39 5.96
CA GLY A 632 -10.64 -17.63 4.92
C GLY A 632 -9.19 -17.43 5.34
N PHE A 633 -8.91 -17.14 6.61
CA PHE A 633 -7.53 -17.01 7.06
C PHE A 633 -6.95 -18.40 7.34
N ASP A 634 -5.84 -18.73 6.71
CA ASP A 634 -5.20 -20.03 6.88
C ASP A 634 -4.83 -20.29 8.36
N PRO A 635 -5.33 -21.37 8.99
CA PRO A 635 -5.11 -21.68 10.40
C PRO A 635 -3.64 -22.00 10.73
N ASP A 636 -2.82 -22.37 9.74
CA ASP A 636 -1.38 -22.62 9.96
C ASP A 636 -0.55 -21.32 10.05
N HIS A 637 -1.20 -20.18 9.82
CA HIS A 637 -0.59 -18.86 9.92
C HIS A 637 -1.09 -18.08 11.14
N THR A 638 -0.26 -17.17 11.64
CA THR A 638 -0.63 -16.30 12.77
C THR A 638 -1.16 -14.97 12.25
N ARG A 639 -2.42 -14.64 12.55
CA ARG A 639 -2.99 -13.34 12.17
C ARG A 639 -2.32 -12.22 12.96
N TYR A 640 -1.47 -11.46 12.30
CA TYR A 640 -0.87 -10.27 12.88
C TYR A 640 -1.82 -9.07 12.77
N ARG A 641 -2.26 -8.55 13.92
CA ARG A 641 -3.06 -7.32 14.01
C ARG A 641 -2.17 -6.22 14.56
N LYS A 642 -1.95 -5.17 13.75
CA LYS A 642 -1.33 -3.94 14.25
C LYS A 642 -2.33 -3.28 15.20
N GLU A 643 -2.05 -3.26 16.50
CA GLU A 643 -2.84 -2.51 17.47
C GLU A 643 -2.75 -1.02 17.14
N ARG A 644 -3.71 -0.52 16.36
CA ARG A 644 -3.89 0.91 16.14
C ARG A 644 -4.66 1.46 17.32
N ASN A 645 -3.95 1.93 18.34
CA ASN A 645 -4.54 2.74 19.39
C ASN A 645 -4.89 4.12 18.82
N HIS A 646 -5.89 4.24 17.95
CA HIS A 646 -6.48 5.54 17.65
C HIS A 646 -7.36 5.93 18.84
N LYS A 647 -6.95 6.95 19.60
CA LYS A 647 -7.87 7.69 20.46
C LYS A 647 -8.82 8.38 19.46
N PRO A 648 -10.15 8.25 19.59
CA PRO A 648 -11.04 9.03 18.75
C PRO A 648 -10.68 10.50 18.93
N LYS A 649 -10.47 11.22 17.82
CA LYS A 649 -10.37 12.68 17.84
C LYS A 649 -11.66 13.20 18.48
N GLN A 650 -11.50 13.99 19.54
CA GLN A 650 -12.60 14.67 20.24
C GLN A 650 -13.26 15.69 19.32
#